data_AF-A0A9X1Y0L4-F1
#
_entry.id   AF-A0A9X1Y0L4-F1
#
_cell.length_a   1.000
_cell.length_b   1.000
_cell.length_c   1.000
_cell.angle_alpha   90.00
_cell.angle_beta   90.00
_cell.angle_gamma   90.00
#
_symmetry.space_group_name_H-M   'P 1'
#
loop_
_entity.id
_entity.type
_entity.pdbx_description
1 polymer ?
#
loop_
_entity_poly.entity_id
_entity_poly.type
_entity_poly.pdbx_seq_one_letter_code
_entity_poly.pdbx_strand_id
1 'polypeptide(L)'
;MRNETIRSDITVVGGGLAGVCAAVAAARLGRKVALVQNRPVLGGNSSSEVRVWVCGATAHGTNRYARETGIMGEMFVENQYRNPDGNPYLWDMVVLETVLTEPNLSLYLNTDVHEVEADGEEEARQIRSVTGWMMGSERRIRFESPIFLDCTGDGLVGFLAGAKYRLGREARHEFGEAWAPEVADDITLGSTLLFYTKDAGHPVKFVPPSFAKDITQTPIPLKRVIRSGDSGCHYWWIEWGGELDTVHDNERIRDELSAVIYGIWDYIKNSGQFDADHMTLEWVGSIPGKREYRRFLGDYTLTQNDILAQEPFEDRVAFGGWSIDLHPPQGMYATESGSKHLHADGNYHIPFRSLYSANVSNLLFAGRNISATHVAFGTTRVMATCATIGEAAGTAAALCAELGIAPRELSRLHTPLLRQTLLRQDASVLGVANEDAADLARSAKLSASSFLSRLAAESADEAYPLERDVALLLPADPGLAGTIEWRLDAAQDTELTVEVWSTGRPENYVPAALESQTTVAVTKGDDQWVPVRLVWTPEEAQNAFVIIRSNPLVQLYLSHTPLTGLLAFERGTAAGVSKDLEDHDDSQPVVEWSMKRLVRKTFCFRADFATDAYRPEHILDGYKRPYGGPHLWLSEPMARDAQPWVELEWENEQVVREIQLIFNDDVNEDLINLHHHRTPFEIIPELVKNYRLETQDPAGNWITLITETGNRWRKRVHRLETAIPVKAIRLVVEETSGSRQAEVIEIRVYE
;
A
#
# COMPACT_ATOMS: atom_id res chain seq x y z
N MET A 1 30.05 10.11 31.03
CA MET A 1 29.62 10.09 29.62
C MET A 1 30.52 9.17 28.82
N ARG A 2 29.95 8.10 28.24
CA ARG A 2 30.68 7.14 27.41
C ARG A 2 30.63 7.63 25.96
N ASN A 3 31.79 7.76 25.32
CA ASN A 3 31.87 8.11 23.90
C ASN A 3 32.11 6.83 23.09
N GLU A 4 31.36 6.66 22.00
CA GLU A 4 31.46 5.49 21.13
C GLU A 4 31.40 5.90 19.66
N THR A 5 32.03 5.10 18.82
CA THR A 5 31.95 5.24 17.37
C THR A 5 31.47 3.94 16.77
N ILE A 6 30.39 4.01 16.01
CA ILE A 6 29.80 2.92 15.26
C ILE A 6 30.13 3.13 13.79
N ARG A 7 30.64 2.08 13.15
CA ARG A 7 30.94 2.06 11.72
C ARG A 7 30.03 1.06 11.04
N SER A 8 29.36 1.52 9.99
CA SER A 8 28.41 0.76 9.20
C SER A 8 28.60 1.12 7.72
N ASP A 9 28.01 0.32 6.83
CA ASP A 9 27.94 0.68 5.42
C ASP A 9 26.88 1.77 5.21
N ILE A 10 25.82 1.75 6.02
CA ILE A 10 24.69 2.66 5.91
C ILE A 10 24.22 3.07 7.31
N THR A 11 23.94 4.37 7.51
CA THR A 11 23.24 4.87 8.69
C THR A 11 21.87 5.44 8.28
N VAL A 12 20.82 4.88 8.86
CA VAL A 12 19.44 5.35 8.71
C VAL A 12 19.02 6.07 10.00
N VAL A 13 18.59 7.31 9.89
CA VAL A 13 18.13 8.11 11.06
C VAL A 13 16.64 8.36 10.96
N GLY A 14 15.88 7.84 11.92
CA GLY A 14 14.43 7.86 11.99
C GLY A 14 13.83 6.45 11.88
N GLY A 15 13.12 6.02 12.92
CA GLY A 15 12.51 4.70 13.05
C GLY A 15 11.02 4.64 12.66
N GLY A 16 10.56 5.56 11.81
CA GLY A 16 9.25 5.43 11.16
C GLY A 16 9.23 4.32 10.11
N LEU A 17 8.06 3.99 9.54
CA LEU A 17 7.97 2.90 8.55
C LEU A 17 8.92 3.08 7.35
N ALA A 18 9.14 4.31 6.88
CA ALA A 18 10.14 4.59 5.85
C ALA A 18 11.56 4.15 6.27
N GLY A 19 12.00 4.51 7.47
CA GLY A 19 13.34 4.15 7.96
C GLY A 19 13.47 2.67 8.32
N VAL A 20 12.41 2.06 8.86
CA VAL A 20 12.36 0.60 9.10
C VAL A 20 12.51 -0.15 7.79
N CYS A 21 11.69 0.15 6.79
CA CYS A 21 11.76 -0.52 5.49
C CYS A 21 13.10 -0.27 4.78
N ALA A 22 13.65 0.95 4.87
CA ALA A 22 14.96 1.25 4.31
C ALA A 22 16.09 0.43 4.95
N ALA A 23 16.10 0.35 6.28
CA ALA A 23 17.12 -0.37 7.01
C ALA A 23 17.06 -1.88 6.76
N VAL A 24 15.86 -2.46 6.75
CA VAL A 24 15.62 -3.88 6.47
C VAL A 24 15.99 -4.22 5.02
N ALA A 25 15.57 -3.40 4.04
CA ALA A 25 15.90 -3.61 2.63
C ALA A 25 17.41 -3.66 2.40
N ALA A 26 18.15 -2.73 3.00
CA ALA A 26 19.60 -2.69 2.90
C ALA A 26 20.29 -3.87 3.62
N ALA A 27 19.81 -4.24 4.82
CA ALA A 27 20.36 -5.35 5.60
C ALA A 27 20.19 -6.71 4.91
N ARG A 28 19.05 -6.92 4.22
CA ARG A 28 18.76 -8.12 3.41
C ARG A 28 19.67 -8.26 2.19
N LEU A 29 20.26 -7.16 1.71
CA LEU A 29 21.30 -7.13 0.67
C LEU A 29 22.73 -7.24 1.25
N GLY A 30 22.85 -7.68 2.50
CA GLY A 30 24.12 -7.99 3.14
C GLY A 30 24.90 -6.77 3.65
N ARG A 31 24.32 -5.56 3.65
CA ARG A 31 24.98 -4.37 4.18
C ARG A 31 24.86 -4.31 5.70
N LYS A 32 25.91 -3.85 6.38
CA LYS A 32 25.85 -3.51 7.81
C LYS A 32 25.14 -2.17 7.97
N VAL A 33 24.02 -2.18 8.67
CA VAL A 33 23.16 -0.99 8.82
C VAL A 33 23.05 -0.60 10.29
N ALA A 34 23.16 0.71 10.57
CA ALA A 34 22.78 1.29 11.85
C ALA A 34 21.44 2.03 11.69
N LEU A 35 20.38 1.55 12.35
CA LEU A 35 19.09 2.23 12.43
C LEU A 35 18.99 2.99 13.76
N VAL A 36 18.90 4.31 13.68
CA VAL A 36 18.92 5.22 14.83
C VAL A 36 17.54 5.86 15.00
N GLN A 37 16.93 5.69 16.17
CA GLN A 37 15.61 6.22 16.48
C GLN A 37 15.64 6.95 17.82
N ASN A 38 15.10 8.17 17.86
CA ASN A 38 15.16 9.02 19.05
C ASN A 38 14.23 8.61 20.19
N ARG A 39 13.35 7.62 19.95
CA ARG A 39 12.30 7.16 20.87
C ARG A 39 12.38 5.65 21.15
N PRO A 40 11.62 5.13 22.14
CA PRO A 40 11.72 3.73 22.54
C PRO A 40 10.98 2.75 21.61
N VAL A 41 10.15 3.24 20.68
CA VAL A 41 9.39 2.40 19.75
C VAL A 41 9.62 2.80 18.29
N LEU A 42 9.43 1.84 17.40
CA LEU A 42 9.46 1.99 15.95
C LEU A 42 8.05 2.21 15.39
N GLY A 43 7.94 2.54 14.10
CA GLY A 43 6.67 2.78 13.40
C GLY A 43 6.33 4.26 13.23
N GLY A 44 6.96 5.15 14.00
CA GLY A 44 6.76 6.60 13.86
C GLY A 44 5.32 6.97 14.25
N ASN A 45 4.57 7.63 13.35
CA ASN A 45 3.19 8.02 13.63
C ASN A 45 2.23 6.81 13.76
N SER A 46 2.61 5.63 13.26
CA SER A 46 1.79 4.41 13.43
C SER A 46 2.03 3.65 14.72
N SER A 47 3.05 4.05 15.49
CA SER A 47 3.39 3.41 16.76
C SER A 47 2.32 3.62 17.83
N SER A 48 2.42 2.88 18.93
CA SER A 48 1.53 3.06 20.09
C SER A 48 1.60 4.46 20.74
N GLU A 49 2.63 5.26 20.45
CA GLU A 49 2.81 6.64 20.95
C GLU A 49 1.88 7.67 20.27
N VAL A 50 1.46 7.41 19.03
CA VAL A 50 0.67 8.36 18.21
C VAL A 50 -0.60 7.72 17.65
N ARG A 51 -0.55 6.43 17.30
CA ARG A 51 -1.68 5.57 16.88
C ARG A 51 -2.40 6.01 15.60
N VAL A 52 -1.69 6.65 14.67
CA VAL A 52 -2.23 6.91 13.34
C VAL A 52 -2.33 5.59 12.57
N TRP A 53 -3.41 5.40 11.84
CA TRP A 53 -3.58 4.22 11.00
C TRP A 53 -2.59 4.17 9.83
N VAL A 54 -2.05 2.99 9.55
CA VAL A 54 -1.23 2.74 8.36
C VAL A 54 -2.14 2.57 7.16
N CYS A 55 -2.46 3.69 6.53
CA CYS A 55 -3.10 3.74 5.22
C CYS A 55 -2.05 3.74 4.10
N GLY A 56 -2.52 3.53 2.86
CA GLY A 56 -1.67 3.39 1.68
C GLY A 56 -2.42 3.58 0.38
N ALA A 57 -1.89 2.98 -0.67
CA ALA A 57 -2.37 3.08 -2.03
C ALA A 57 -3.76 2.48 -2.24
N THR A 58 -4.23 1.57 -1.37
CA THR A 58 -5.62 1.06 -1.39
C THR A 58 -6.65 2.17 -1.17
N ALA A 59 -6.29 3.22 -0.42
CA ALA A 59 -7.17 4.34 -0.11
C ALA A 59 -8.56 3.90 0.38
N HIS A 60 -8.59 3.00 1.37
CA HIS A 60 -9.82 2.42 1.92
C HIS A 60 -10.68 1.68 0.90
N GLY A 61 -10.02 0.96 0.00
CA GLY A 61 -10.68 0.31 -1.13
C GLY A 61 -11.27 1.32 -2.11
N THR A 62 -10.59 2.44 -2.36
CA THR A 62 -10.89 3.34 -3.49
C THR A 62 -10.12 2.87 -4.73
N ASN A 63 -8.84 2.50 -4.58
CA ASN A 63 -8.09 1.83 -5.64
C ASN A 63 -8.25 0.31 -5.56
N ARG A 64 -7.89 -0.37 -6.64
CA ARG A 64 -7.98 -1.83 -6.78
C ARG A 64 -6.61 -2.41 -6.96
N TYR A 65 -6.40 -3.62 -6.43
CA TYR A 65 -5.11 -4.31 -6.48
C TYR A 65 -3.94 -3.39 -6.14
N ALA A 66 -4.10 -2.54 -5.11
CA ALA A 66 -3.18 -1.43 -4.82
C ALA A 66 -2.38 -1.63 -3.52
N ARG A 67 -2.67 -2.65 -2.70
CA ARG A 67 -1.96 -2.89 -1.44
C ARG A 67 -0.46 -3.06 -1.68
N GLU A 68 0.35 -2.48 -0.80
CA GLU A 68 1.80 -2.56 -0.85
C GLU A 68 2.29 -4.00 -0.62
N THR A 69 3.25 -4.45 -1.43
CA THR A 69 4.01 -5.70 -1.24
C THR A 69 5.37 -5.40 -0.60
N GLY A 70 6.30 -6.36 -0.61
CA GLY A 70 7.63 -6.18 -0.02
C GLY A 70 7.56 -6.12 1.50
N ILE A 71 8.42 -5.32 2.12
CA ILE A 71 8.58 -5.30 3.59
C ILE A 71 7.28 -4.80 4.28
N MET A 72 6.59 -3.83 3.68
CA MET A 72 5.30 -3.36 4.21
C MET A 72 4.21 -4.44 4.07
N GLY A 73 4.19 -5.15 2.93
CA GLY A 73 3.28 -6.27 2.71
C GLY A 73 3.48 -7.39 3.74
N GLU A 74 4.74 -7.74 4.03
CA GLU A 74 5.11 -8.70 5.10
C GLU A 74 4.55 -8.26 6.46
N MET A 75 4.74 -6.99 6.84
CA MET A 75 4.21 -6.46 8.11
C MET A 75 2.69 -6.45 8.16
N PHE A 76 2.00 -6.17 7.05
CA PHE A 76 0.53 -6.19 7.00
C PHE A 76 -0.03 -7.61 7.22
N VAL A 77 0.48 -8.61 6.50
CA VAL A 77 0.01 -10.00 6.67
C VAL A 77 0.39 -10.57 8.04
N GLU A 78 1.53 -10.15 8.58
CA GLU A 78 1.95 -10.54 9.93
C GLU A 78 1.05 -9.94 11.01
N ASN A 79 0.69 -8.66 10.87
CA ASN A 79 -0.24 -7.99 11.77
C ASN A 79 -1.64 -8.61 11.69
N GLN A 80 -2.13 -8.91 10.49
CA GLN A 80 -3.43 -9.59 10.31
C GLN A 80 -3.50 -10.92 11.07
N TYR A 81 -2.41 -11.69 11.06
CA TYR A 81 -2.34 -12.98 11.72
C TYR A 81 -2.21 -12.87 13.26
N ARG A 82 -1.37 -11.96 13.76
CA ARG A 82 -1.02 -11.89 15.20
C ARG A 82 -1.81 -10.87 16.00
N ASN A 83 -2.42 -9.92 15.32
CA ASN A 83 -3.07 -8.77 15.92
C ASN A 83 -4.47 -8.51 15.34
N PRO A 84 -5.36 -9.52 15.24
CA PRO A 84 -6.66 -9.39 14.57
C PRO A 84 -7.59 -8.34 15.21
N ASP A 85 -7.32 -7.94 16.46
CA ASP A 85 -8.08 -6.92 17.19
C ASP A 85 -7.48 -5.51 17.08
N GLY A 86 -6.33 -5.34 16.42
CA GLY A 86 -5.78 -4.03 16.08
C GLY A 86 -5.14 -3.33 17.27
N ASN A 87 -4.53 -4.10 18.18
CA ASN A 87 -3.85 -3.57 19.36
C ASN A 87 -2.56 -2.83 18.97
N PRO A 88 -2.39 -1.56 19.36
CA PRO A 88 -1.23 -0.76 18.95
C PRO A 88 0.10 -1.29 19.50
N TYR A 89 0.10 -1.97 20.65
CA TYR A 89 1.33 -2.54 21.22
C TYR A 89 1.75 -3.84 20.52
N LEU A 90 0.79 -4.61 20.00
CA LEU A 90 1.10 -5.78 19.18
C LEU A 90 1.65 -5.34 17.81
N TRP A 91 1.13 -4.25 17.25
CA TRP A 91 1.71 -3.62 16.07
C TRP A 91 3.17 -3.19 16.30
N ASP A 92 3.47 -2.51 17.41
CA ASP A 92 4.86 -2.16 17.77
C ASP A 92 5.78 -3.39 17.79
N MET A 93 5.29 -4.52 18.31
CA MET A 93 6.04 -5.77 18.34
C MET A 93 6.27 -6.37 16.95
N VAL A 94 5.28 -6.30 16.05
CA VAL A 94 5.44 -6.72 14.64
C VAL A 94 6.56 -5.92 13.99
N VAL A 95 6.51 -4.58 14.09
CA VAL A 95 7.53 -3.70 13.50
C VAL A 95 8.92 -3.94 14.12
N LEU A 96 8.98 -4.13 15.45
CA LEU A 96 10.23 -4.41 16.14
C LEU A 96 10.85 -5.75 15.72
N GLU A 97 10.05 -6.79 15.59
CA GLU A 97 10.50 -8.12 15.17
C GLU A 97 11.00 -8.13 13.72
N THR A 98 10.36 -7.38 12.82
CA THR A 98 10.85 -7.16 11.46
C THR A 98 12.28 -6.59 11.44
N VAL A 99 12.65 -5.76 12.42
CA VAL A 99 14.01 -5.22 12.54
C VAL A 99 14.96 -6.20 13.22
N LEU A 100 14.54 -6.83 14.33
CA LEU A 100 15.41 -7.68 15.15
C LEU A 100 15.77 -9.01 14.49
N THR A 101 14.99 -9.47 13.52
CA THR A 101 15.28 -10.70 12.78
C THR A 101 16.36 -10.52 11.71
N GLU A 102 16.77 -9.29 11.42
CA GLU A 102 17.75 -8.99 10.38
C GLU A 102 19.19 -8.98 10.94
N PRO A 103 20.05 -9.96 10.58
CA PRO A 103 21.35 -10.15 11.22
C PRO A 103 22.37 -9.03 10.94
N ASN A 104 22.19 -8.28 9.85
CA ASN A 104 23.07 -7.17 9.48
C ASN A 104 22.58 -5.80 9.98
N LEU A 105 21.49 -5.76 10.75
CA LEU A 105 20.86 -4.53 11.22
C LEU A 105 21.11 -4.34 12.73
N SER A 106 21.76 -3.23 13.10
CA SER A 106 21.93 -2.81 14.48
C SER A 106 20.97 -1.67 14.82
N LEU A 107 20.14 -1.88 15.84
CA LEU A 107 19.11 -0.94 16.27
C LEU A 107 19.57 -0.09 17.47
N TYR A 108 19.40 1.23 17.39
CA TYR A 108 19.73 2.22 18.42
C TYR A 108 18.50 3.05 18.76
N LEU A 109 17.67 2.54 19.68
CA LEU A 109 16.51 3.25 20.23
C LEU A 109 16.93 4.34 21.23
N ASN A 110 16.03 5.27 21.52
CA ASN A 110 16.25 6.38 22.47
C ASN A 110 17.54 7.17 22.20
N THR A 111 17.94 7.30 20.93
CA THR A 111 19.17 7.97 20.50
C THR A 111 18.82 9.19 19.68
N ASP A 112 18.89 10.36 20.29
CA ASP A 112 18.52 11.63 19.67
C ASP A 112 19.70 12.21 18.89
N VAL A 113 19.60 12.29 17.56
CA VAL A 113 20.66 12.83 16.70
C VAL A 113 20.52 14.35 16.63
N HIS A 114 21.59 15.07 16.95
CA HIS A 114 21.58 16.55 16.99
C HIS A 114 22.85 17.19 16.40
N GLU A 115 23.79 16.38 15.92
CA GLU A 115 25.05 16.83 15.33
C GLU A 115 25.29 16.08 14.00
N VAL A 116 25.64 16.82 12.94
CA VAL A 116 26.04 16.27 11.65
C VAL A 116 27.34 16.94 11.21
N GLU A 117 28.33 16.13 10.86
CA GLU A 117 29.57 16.62 10.24
C GLU A 117 29.50 16.34 8.74
N ALA A 118 29.46 17.41 7.95
CA ALA A 118 29.53 17.35 6.49
C ALA A 118 30.57 18.33 5.96
N ASP A 119 31.32 17.92 4.94
CA ASP A 119 32.37 18.73 4.30
C ASP A 119 32.25 18.68 2.76
N GLY A 120 33.07 19.48 2.07
CA GLY A 120 33.03 19.63 0.61
C GLY A 120 32.36 20.92 0.14
N GLU A 121 32.31 21.09 -1.18
CA GLU A 121 31.64 22.23 -1.83
C GLU A 121 30.12 22.13 -1.68
N GLU A 122 29.41 23.26 -1.73
CA GLU A 122 27.95 23.32 -1.48
C GLU A 122 27.12 22.39 -2.36
N GLU A 123 27.53 22.20 -3.63
CA GLU A 123 26.85 21.34 -4.62
C GLU A 123 27.30 19.88 -4.58
N ALA A 124 28.25 19.53 -3.71
CA ALA A 124 28.84 18.20 -3.61
C ALA A 124 29.26 17.84 -2.18
N ARG A 125 28.49 18.29 -1.17
CA ARG A 125 28.79 18.01 0.23
C ARG A 125 28.71 16.51 0.52
N GLN A 126 29.51 16.05 1.46
CA GLN A 126 29.49 14.68 1.95
C GLN A 126 29.36 14.66 3.47
N ILE A 127 28.38 13.91 3.96
CA ILE A 127 28.26 13.61 5.39
C ILE A 127 29.39 12.64 5.75
N ARG A 128 30.14 12.97 6.80
CA ARG A 128 31.16 12.11 7.42
C ARG A 128 30.60 11.35 8.59
N SER A 129 29.76 12.00 9.40
CA SER A 129 29.12 11.35 10.53
C SER A 129 27.86 12.07 10.98
N VAL A 130 27.03 11.33 11.71
CA VAL A 130 25.97 11.88 12.56
C VAL A 130 26.25 11.47 14.00
N THR A 131 26.00 12.36 14.96
CA THR A 131 26.21 12.07 16.38
C THR A 131 24.92 12.26 17.16
N GLY A 132 24.59 11.27 17.98
CA GLY A 132 23.40 11.28 18.81
C GLY A 132 23.67 10.96 20.28
N TRP A 133 22.71 11.34 21.11
CA TRP A 133 22.71 11.15 22.54
C TRP A 133 21.70 10.10 22.97
N MET A 134 22.18 9.05 23.63
CA MET A 134 21.34 8.02 24.22
C MET A 134 21.17 8.26 25.72
N MET A 135 20.09 8.95 26.09
CA MET A 135 19.85 9.43 27.46
C MET A 135 19.92 8.32 28.50
N GLY A 136 19.24 7.19 28.27
CA GLY A 136 19.11 6.12 29.26
C GLY A 136 20.41 5.41 29.65
N SER A 137 21.48 5.56 28.87
CA SER A 137 22.79 4.93 29.13
C SER A 137 23.97 5.91 29.12
N GLU A 138 23.67 7.21 29.05
CA GLU A 138 24.65 8.29 29.00
C GLU A 138 25.75 8.11 27.91
N ARG A 139 25.34 7.60 26.74
CA ARG A 139 26.23 7.36 25.60
C ARG A 139 26.09 8.47 24.57
N ARG A 140 27.22 9.08 24.21
CA ARG A 140 27.36 9.91 23.01
C ARG A 140 27.92 9.03 21.91
N ILE A 141 27.11 8.78 20.87
CA ILE A 141 27.40 7.79 19.84
C ILE A 141 27.57 8.53 18.51
N ARG A 142 28.76 8.40 17.93
CA ARG A 142 29.09 8.88 16.59
C ARG A 142 28.88 7.73 15.59
N PHE A 143 28.11 7.96 14.54
CA PHE A 143 27.86 7.00 13.46
C PHE A 143 28.60 7.45 12.20
N GLU A 144 29.50 6.62 11.69
CA GLU A 144 30.28 6.85 10.47
C GLU A 144 29.88 5.83 9.41
N SER A 145 29.41 6.30 8.25
CA SER A 145 29.01 5.47 7.11
C SER A 145 29.35 6.17 5.79
N PRO A 146 29.57 5.43 4.69
CA PRO A 146 29.68 6.03 3.37
C PRO A 146 28.35 6.60 2.88
N ILE A 147 27.21 6.00 3.24
CA ILE A 147 25.87 6.42 2.81
C ILE A 147 24.97 6.71 4.04
N PHE A 148 24.16 7.76 3.95
CA PHE A 148 23.20 8.15 4.99
C PHE A 148 21.78 8.27 4.42
N LEU A 149 20.79 7.93 5.25
CA LEU A 149 19.37 8.13 4.96
C LEU A 149 18.73 8.98 6.05
N ASP A 150 18.16 10.12 5.66
CA ASP A 150 17.30 10.92 6.52
C ASP A 150 15.85 10.45 6.42
N CYS A 151 15.39 9.78 7.47
CA CYS A 151 14.02 9.31 7.65
C CYS A 151 13.37 9.94 8.90
N THR A 152 13.86 11.10 9.39
CA THR A 152 13.36 11.69 10.65
C THR A 152 11.97 12.33 10.52
N GLY A 153 11.44 12.42 9.30
CA GLY A 153 10.17 13.08 9.00
C GLY A 153 10.28 14.60 8.94
N ASP A 154 10.98 15.21 9.89
CA ASP A 154 11.20 16.68 9.94
C ASP A 154 12.45 17.12 9.12
N GLY A 155 13.18 16.15 8.54
CA GLY A 155 14.38 16.39 7.72
C GLY A 155 15.54 17.01 8.49
N LEU A 156 15.84 16.49 9.69
CA LEU A 156 16.85 17.09 10.57
C LEU A 156 18.28 16.85 10.06
N VAL A 157 18.57 15.62 9.62
CA VAL A 157 19.93 15.23 9.22
C VAL A 157 20.32 15.94 7.93
N GLY A 158 19.44 15.95 6.93
CA GLY A 158 19.68 16.65 5.68
C GLY A 158 19.80 18.16 5.88
N PHE A 159 18.98 18.76 6.77
CA PHE A 159 19.10 20.17 7.12
C PHE A 159 20.47 20.50 7.70
N LEU A 160 20.92 19.73 8.71
CA LEU A 160 22.22 19.93 9.34
C LEU A 160 23.40 19.63 8.40
N ALA A 161 23.22 18.74 7.42
CA ALA A 161 24.21 18.48 6.36
C ALA A 161 24.33 19.64 5.35
N GLY A 162 23.32 20.51 5.27
CA GLY A 162 23.21 21.57 4.27
C GLY A 162 22.53 21.16 2.97
N ALA A 163 21.67 20.14 3.01
CA ALA A 163 20.83 19.77 1.87
C ALA A 163 19.80 20.89 1.57
N LYS A 164 19.60 21.19 0.29
CA LYS A 164 18.57 22.14 -0.16
C LYS A 164 17.17 21.62 0.15
N TYR A 165 16.30 22.49 0.65
CA TYR A 165 14.93 22.14 1.03
C TYR A 165 13.96 23.30 0.79
N ARG A 166 12.66 22.98 0.87
CA ARG A 166 11.55 23.93 0.90
C ARG A 166 10.72 23.73 2.16
N LEU A 167 10.03 24.80 2.54
CA LEU A 167 9.01 24.85 3.58
C LEU A 167 7.75 25.50 3.00
N GLY A 168 6.60 25.20 3.59
CA GLY A 168 5.35 25.84 3.23
C GLY A 168 4.80 25.39 1.88
N ARG A 169 4.17 26.29 1.13
CA ARG A 169 3.49 26.01 -0.15
C ARG A 169 4.10 26.81 -1.28
N GLU A 170 4.38 26.14 -2.38
CA GLU A 170 4.88 26.77 -3.60
C GLU A 170 3.80 27.61 -4.30
N ALA A 171 4.22 28.61 -5.07
CA ALA A 171 3.28 29.42 -5.84
C ALA A 171 2.79 28.64 -7.07
N ARG A 172 1.51 28.82 -7.43
CA ARG A 172 0.84 28.16 -8.56
C ARG A 172 1.61 28.25 -9.87
N HIS A 173 2.21 29.40 -10.15
CA HIS A 173 2.94 29.64 -11.40
C HIS A 173 4.31 28.96 -11.45
N GLU A 174 4.84 28.48 -10.33
CA GLU A 174 6.17 27.85 -10.26
C GLU A 174 6.15 26.44 -10.89
N PHE A 175 5.09 25.67 -10.62
CA PHE A 175 4.93 24.29 -11.10
C PHE A 175 3.66 24.07 -11.94
N GLY A 176 2.82 25.11 -12.11
CA GLY A 176 1.56 25.01 -12.86
C GLY A 176 0.52 24.14 -12.14
N GLU A 177 0.48 24.17 -10.81
CA GLU A 177 -0.38 23.31 -10.00
C GLU A 177 -1.69 24.02 -9.64
N ALA A 178 -2.83 23.50 -10.10
CA ALA A 178 -4.13 24.16 -9.90
C ALA A 178 -4.49 24.35 -8.42
N TRP A 179 -4.05 23.46 -7.53
CA TRP A 179 -4.36 23.49 -6.10
C TRP A 179 -3.33 24.26 -5.26
N ALA A 180 -2.24 24.72 -5.87
CA ALA A 180 -1.28 25.59 -5.19
C ALA A 180 -1.83 27.03 -5.01
N PRO A 181 -1.41 27.74 -3.95
CA PRO A 181 -1.76 29.14 -3.73
C PRO A 181 -1.18 30.05 -4.82
N GLU A 182 -1.75 31.24 -5.02
CA GLU A 182 -1.24 32.18 -6.04
C GLU A 182 0.18 32.67 -5.74
N VAL A 183 0.47 32.85 -4.45
CA VAL A 183 1.76 33.30 -3.92
C VAL A 183 2.26 32.26 -2.93
N ALA A 184 3.56 32.01 -2.94
CA ALA A 184 4.18 31.10 -1.99
C ALA A 184 4.10 31.65 -0.56
N ASP A 185 3.95 30.76 0.41
CA ASP A 185 3.90 31.09 1.84
C ASP A 185 4.50 29.95 2.68
N ASP A 186 4.67 30.19 3.98
CA ASP A 186 5.28 29.25 4.93
C ASP A 186 4.24 28.32 5.60
N ILE A 187 3.02 28.23 5.06
CA ILE A 187 1.92 27.48 5.67
C ILE A 187 2.07 25.97 5.41
N THR A 188 1.89 25.14 6.43
CA THR A 188 1.97 23.68 6.33
C THR A 188 0.63 23.02 6.72
N LEU A 189 0.56 21.71 6.58
CA LEU A 189 -0.42 20.90 7.31
C LEU A 189 -0.15 20.98 8.82
N GLY A 190 -1.21 20.87 9.62
CA GLY A 190 -1.12 20.90 11.08
C GLY A 190 -0.61 19.59 11.66
N SER A 191 -0.51 19.55 12.99
CA SER A 191 -0.24 18.32 13.75
C SER A 191 -1.52 17.77 14.36
N THR A 192 -1.61 16.45 14.46
CA THR A 192 -2.76 15.76 15.05
C THR A 192 -2.42 15.19 16.42
N LEU A 193 -3.39 15.20 17.34
CA LEU A 193 -3.32 14.43 18.58
C LEU A 193 -4.60 13.59 18.69
N LEU A 194 -4.47 12.34 19.13
CA LEU A 194 -5.59 11.40 19.19
C LEU A 194 -5.90 11.01 20.63
N PHE A 195 -7.12 10.51 20.86
CA PHE A 195 -7.53 9.93 22.12
C PHE A 195 -8.41 8.71 21.89
N TYR A 196 -8.37 7.77 22.83
CA TYR A 196 -9.18 6.56 22.81
C TYR A 196 -10.05 6.51 24.05
N THR A 197 -11.26 6.00 23.88
CA THR A 197 -12.23 5.79 24.95
C THR A 197 -12.57 4.32 25.06
N LYS A 198 -13.08 3.90 26.22
CA LYS A 198 -13.62 2.55 26.43
C LYS A 198 -14.81 2.57 27.38
N ASP A 199 -15.64 1.54 27.29
CA ASP A 199 -16.66 1.25 28.29
C ASP A 199 -16.01 0.65 29.54
N ALA A 200 -16.26 1.25 30.70
CA ALA A 200 -15.79 0.75 31.99
C ALA A 200 -16.72 -0.30 32.62
N GLY A 201 -17.92 -0.51 32.06
CA GLY A 201 -18.95 -1.40 32.58
C GLY A 201 -19.69 -0.86 33.81
N HIS A 202 -19.41 0.38 34.22
CA HIS A 202 -20.06 1.06 35.34
C HIS A 202 -20.07 2.58 35.11
N PRO A 203 -20.97 3.35 35.75
CA PRO A 203 -20.95 4.80 35.63
C PRO A 203 -19.59 5.39 36.04
N VAL A 204 -19.06 6.28 35.19
CA VAL A 204 -17.79 6.99 35.42
C VAL A 204 -18.08 8.49 35.50
N LYS A 205 -17.63 9.15 36.56
CA LYS A 205 -17.69 10.62 36.65
C LYS A 205 -16.45 11.22 35.99
N PHE A 206 -16.64 12.23 35.15
CA PHE A 206 -15.55 13.04 34.62
C PHE A 206 -15.65 14.49 35.10
N VAL A 207 -14.53 15.04 35.54
CA VAL A 207 -14.38 16.47 35.85
C VAL A 207 -13.27 16.98 34.94
N PRO A 208 -13.54 17.93 34.04
CA PRO A 208 -12.54 18.40 33.10
C PRO A 208 -11.39 19.11 33.83
N PRO A 209 -10.14 18.95 33.37
CA PRO A 209 -9.03 19.74 33.89
C PRO A 209 -9.25 21.23 33.59
N SER A 210 -8.68 22.11 34.41
CA SER A 210 -8.91 23.57 34.29
C SER A 210 -8.45 24.21 32.98
N PHE A 211 -7.63 23.50 32.20
CA PHE A 211 -7.16 23.95 30.89
C PHE A 211 -8.02 23.41 29.74
N ALA A 212 -9.00 22.53 29.98
CA ALA A 212 -9.89 22.03 28.95
C ALA A 212 -10.69 23.18 28.34
N LYS A 213 -10.84 23.17 27.01
CA LYS A 213 -11.65 24.17 26.33
C LYS A 213 -13.13 23.84 26.46
N ASP A 214 -13.95 24.87 26.68
CA ASP A 214 -15.38 24.76 26.45
C ASP A 214 -15.64 24.72 24.93
N ILE A 215 -15.77 23.51 24.39
CA ILE A 215 -15.92 23.37 22.94
C ILE A 215 -17.26 23.88 22.42
N THR A 216 -18.26 24.10 23.30
CA THR A 216 -19.55 24.67 22.89
C THR A 216 -19.43 26.13 22.43
N GLN A 217 -18.33 26.79 22.77
CA GLN A 217 -17.99 28.15 22.30
C GLN A 217 -17.03 28.17 21.12
N THR A 218 -16.79 27.02 20.49
CA THR A 218 -15.92 26.87 19.31
C THR A 218 -16.74 26.48 18.09
N PRO A 219 -16.22 26.61 16.86
CA PRO A 219 -16.91 26.11 15.67
C PRO A 219 -16.92 24.58 15.56
N ILE A 220 -16.16 23.86 16.41
CA ILE A 220 -15.95 22.41 16.32
C ILE A 220 -17.27 21.63 16.33
N PRO A 221 -18.19 21.81 17.31
CA PRO A 221 -19.44 21.03 17.35
C PRO A 221 -20.35 21.24 16.13
N LEU A 222 -20.17 22.34 15.40
CA LEU A 222 -20.95 22.69 14.22
C LEU A 222 -20.35 22.11 12.93
N LYS A 223 -19.02 22.00 12.86
CA LYS A 223 -18.27 21.71 11.64
C LYS A 223 -17.51 20.40 11.65
N ARG A 224 -17.42 19.75 12.81
CA ARG A 224 -16.76 18.47 12.99
C ARG A 224 -17.76 17.52 13.60
N VAL A 225 -17.79 16.31 13.05
CA VAL A 225 -18.76 15.31 13.46
C VAL A 225 -18.20 14.60 14.69
N ILE A 226 -18.91 14.73 15.81
CA ILE A 226 -18.63 14.01 17.06
C ILE A 226 -19.76 13.00 17.24
N ARG A 227 -19.42 11.71 17.30
CA ARG A 227 -20.41 10.62 17.45
C ARG A 227 -20.07 9.74 18.63
N SER A 228 -21.12 9.18 19.25
CA SER A 228 -20.96 8.06 20.18
C SER A 228 -20.32 6.88 19.46
N GLY A 229 -19.26 6.31 20.03
CA GLY A 229 -18.54 5.17 19.48
C GLY A 229 -17.29 5.51 18.66
N ASP A 230 -17.14 6.75 18.18
CA ASP A 230 -15.91 7.20 17.52
C ASP A 230 -14.75 7.20 18.53
N SER A 231 -13.57 6.75 18.10
CA SER A 231 -12.37 6.60 18.95
C SER A 231 -11.09 6.63 18.10
N GLY A 232 -10.02 7.23 18.60
CA GLY A 232 -8.74 7.30 17.88
C GLY A 232 -8.84 8.06 16.57
N CYS A 233 -8.34 7.46 15.48
CA CYS A 233 -8.27 8.09 14.15
C CYS A 233 -9.62 8.47 13.51
N HIS A 234 -10.76 8.06 14.06
CA HIS A 234 -12.05 8.66 13.68
C HIS A 234 -12.04 10.19 13.86
N TYR A 235 -11.22 10.67 14.79
CA TYR A 235 -10.97 12.08 15.06
C TYR A 235 -9.69 12.61 14.37
N TRP A 236 -9.37 12.12 13.17
CA TRP A 236 -8.20 12.56 12.39
C TRP A 236 -8.15 14.08 12.17
N TRP A 237 -9.32 14.73 12.19
CA TRP A 237 -9.51 16.17 12.02
C TRP A 237 -9.18 16.99 13.27
N ILE A 238 -8.85 16.37 14.41
CA ILE A 238 -8.25 17.05 15.58
C ILE A 238 -6.81 17.40 15.23
N GLU A 239 -6.71 18.44 14.42
CA GLU A 239 -5.49 18.94 13.84
C GLU A 239 -5.40 20.44 14.05
N TRP A 240 -4.20 20.97 14.30
CA TRP A 240 -3.94 22.39 14.38
C TRP A 240 -2.45 22.72 14.20
N GLY A 241 -2.16 23.98 13.91
CA GLY A 241 -0.80 24.52 13.85
C GLY A 241 -0.22 24.69 12.44
N GLY A 242 -1.01 24.53 11.38
CA GLY A 242 -0.54 24.71 10.00
C GLY A 242 -0.10 26.14 9.66
N GLU A 243 -0.53 27.13 10.44
CA GLU A 243 -0.09 28.53 10.33
C GLU A 243 1.06 28.88 11.29
N LEU A 244 1.59 27.89 12.03
CA LEU A 244 2.70 28.00 12.96
C LEU A 244 3.90 27.20 12.43
N ASP A 245 5.08 27.40 13.02
CA ASP A 245 6.19 26.49 12.75
C ASP A 245 5.98 25.20 13.57
N THR A 246 5.59 24.11 12.89
CA THR A 246 5.22 22.85 13.54
C THR A 246 6.36 22.17 14.31
N VAL A 247 7.61 22.59 14.11
CA VAL A 247 8.76 22.13 14.89
C VAL A 247 9.07 23.05 16.06
N HIS A 248 9.13 24.36 15.83
CA HIS A 248 9.48 25.33 16.88
C HIS A 248 8.34 25.59 17.87
N ASP A 249 7.08 25.57 17.40
CA ASP A 249 5.87 25.74 18.22
C ASP A 249 5.26 24.40 18.69
N ASN A 250 5.99 23.28 18.59
CA ASN A 250 5.49 21.93 18.89
C ASN A 250 4.76 21.83 20.25
N GLU A 251 5.35 22.39 21.31
CA GLU A 251 4.77 22.34 22.66
C GLU A 251 3.45 23.13 22.75
N ARG A 252 3.39 24.30 22.09
CA ARG A 252 2.18 25.12 22.00
C ARG A 252 1.08 24.38 21.24
N ILE A 253 1.43 23.74 20.13
CA ILE A 253 0.49 22.94 19.33
C ILE A 253 -0.02 21.76 20.14
N ARG A 254 0.86 21.03 20.84
CA ARG A 254 0.47 19.93 21.74
C ARG A 254 -0.53 20.39 22.80
N ASP A 255 -0.21 21.47 23.51
CA ASP A 255 -1.03 21.93 24.64
C ASP A 255 -2.42 22.39 24.18
N GLU A 256 -2.50 23.05 23.03
CA GLU A 256 -3.77 23.45 22.42
C GLU A 256 -4.61 22.24 22.00
N LEU A 257 -4.01 21.27 21.30
CA LEU A 257 -4.69 20.03 20.90
C LEU A 257 -5.17 19.24 22.12
N SER A 258 -4.35 19.14 23.17
CA SER A 258 -4.71 18.49 24.42
C SER A 258 -5.90 19.19 25.10
N ALA A 259 -5.87 20.52 25.20
CA ALA A 259 -6.96 21.32 25.75
C ALA A 259 -8.28 21.09 25.01
N VAL A 260 -8.24 20.95 23.68
CA VAL A 260 -9.43 20.61 22.89
C VAL A 260 -9.86 19.17 23.09
N ILE A 261 -8.96 18.18 23.12
CA ILE A 261 -9.34 16.78 23.38
C ILE A 261 -10.09 16.64 24.71
N TYR A 262 -9.57 17.24 25.78
CA TYR A 262 -10.26 17.19 27.07
C TYR A 262 -11.59 17.97 27.05
N GLY A 263 -11.70 19.02 26.23
CA GLY A 263 -12.94 19.72 25.98
C GLY A 263 -13.98 18.91 25.18
N ILE A 264 -13.54 18.21 24.14
CA ILE A 264 -14.37 17.26 23.37
C ILE A 264 -14.86 16.15 24.29
N TRP A 265 -13.98 15.58 25.09
CA TRP A 265 -14.37 14.55 26.05
C TRP A 265 -15.34 15.07 27.11
N ASP A 266 -15.13 16.29 27.63
CA ASP A 266 -16.09 16.93 28.54
C ASP A 266 -17.48 17.07 27.90
N TYR A 267 -17.53 17.56 26.67
CA TYR A 267 -18.78 17.67 25.93
C TYR A 267 -19.45 16.32 25.70
N ILE A 268 -18.70 15.30 25.27
CA ILE A 268 -19.23 13.94 25.11
C ILE A 268 -19.80 13.43 26.44
N LYS A 269 -19.05 13.61 27.53
CA LYS A 269 -19.34 12.98 28.81
C LYS A 269 -20.38 13.70 29.66
N ASN A 270 -20.45 15.02 29.58
CA ASN A 270 -21.21 15.85 30.52
C ASN A 270 -22.33 16.69 29.86
N SER A 271 -22.41 16.79 28.53
CA SER A 271 -23.46 17.60 27.87
C SER A 271 -24.86 16.97 27.90
N GLY A 272 -24.95 15.66 28.13
CA GLY A 272 -26.20 14.90 28.02
C GLY A 272 -26.64 14.58 26.59
N GLN A 273 -25.80 14.87 25.58
CA GLN A 273 -26.09 14.62 24.15
C GLN A 273 -25.67 13.21 23.68
N PHE A 274 -24.91 12.47 24.49
CA PHE A 274 -24.33 11.19 24.13
C PHE A 274 -24.57 10.16 25.23
N ASP A 275 -24.75 8.91 24.83
CA ASP A 275 -24.76 7.77 25.76
C ASP A 275 -23.31 7.45 26.17
N ALA A 276 -22.80 8.22 27.13
CA ALA A 276 -21.41 8.17 27.56
C ALA A 276 -21.26 7.84 29.05
N ASP A 277 -22.33 7.52 29.79
CA ASP A 277 -22.33 7.38 31.26
C ASP A 277 -21.31 6.36 31.77
N HIS A 278 -21.12 5.25 31.06
CA HIS A 278 -20.15 4.21 31.41
C HIS A 278 -18.79 4.36 30.72
N MET A 279 -18.67 5.31 29.79
CA MET A 279 -17.44 5.51 29.03
C MET A 279 -16.38 6.27 29.84
N THR A 280 -15.11 5.92 29.64
CA THR A 280 -13.94 6.60 30.21
C THR A 280 -12.88 6.87 29.13
N LEU A 281 -12.03 7.88 29.35
CA LEU A 281 -10.78 8.01 28.60
C LEU A 281 -9.88 6.82 28.93
N GLU A 282 -9.38 6.16 27.89
CA GLU A 282 -8.38 5.11 28.01
C GLU A 282 -6.96 5.65 27.75
N TRP A 283 -6.83 6.52 26.75
CA TRP A 283 -5.54 7.04 26.33
C TRP A 283 -5.70 8.39 25.64
N VAL A 284 -4.73 9.27 25.85
CA VAL A 284 -4.58 10.54 25.13
C VAL A 284 -3.13 10.61 24.66
N GLY A 285 -2.92 10.94 23.39
CA GLY A 285 -1.58 11.10 22.82
C GLY A 285 -0.78 12.14 23.61
N SER A 286 0.51 11.87 23.80
CA SER A 286 1.43 12.82 24.46
C SER A 286 2.32 13.56 23.47
N ILE A 287 2.40 13.07 22.23
CA ILE A 287 3.25 13.61 21.17
C ILE A 287 2.36 13.91 19.96
N PRO A 288 2.37 15.14 19.42
CA PRO A 288 1.66 15.44 18.19
C PRO A 288 2.23 14.67 17.01
N GLY A 289 1.35 14.02 16.25
CA GLY A 289 1.67 13.48 14.94
C GLY A 289 1.78 14.63 13.94
N LYS A 290 2.97 15.20 13.80
CA LYS A 290 3.25 16.20 12.75
C LYS A 290 2.96 15.58 11.39
N ARG A 291 2.34 16.34 10.48
CA ARG A 291 2.11 15.88 9.11
C ARG A 291 3.21 16.35 8.16
N GLU A 292 3.59 17.60 8.22
CA GLU A 292 4.47 18.24 7.25
C GLU A 292 5.54 19.09 7.91
N TYR A 293 6.72 19.14 7.28
CA TYR A 293 7.75 20.14 7.55
C TYR A 293 8.67 20.32 6.34
N ARG A 294 9.98 20.07 6.46
CA ARG A 294 10.95 20.22 5.35
C ARG A 294 10.73 19.17 4.27
N ARG A 295 10.64 19.64 3.02
CA ARG A 295 10.70 18.81 1.81
C ARG A 295 12.03 19.07 1.12
N PHE A 296 12.88 18.05 0.97
CA PHE A 296 14.20 18.22 0.37
C PHE A 296 14.13 18.33 -1.15
N LEU A 297 15.14 18.94 -1.75
CA LEU A 297 15.27 18.99 -3.20
C LEU A 297 16.17 17.87 -3.70
N GLY A 298 15.61 17.01 -4.54
CA GLY A 298 16.35 16.07 -5.38
C GLY A 298 16.54 16.60 -6.79
N ASP A 299 16.96 15.71 -7.70
CA ASP A 299 17.08 16.05 -9.13
C ASP A 299 15.71 16.17 -9.81
N TYR A 300 14.64 15.81 -9.12
CA TYR A 300 13.26 16.04 -9.53
C TYR A 300 12.38 16.35 -8.33
N THR A 301 11.38 17.20 -8.52
CA THR A 301 10.33 17.50 -7.55
C THR A 301 9.02 17.00 -8.13
N LEU A 302 8.43 15.99 -7.48
CA LEU A 302 7.14 15.44 -7.88
C LEU A 302 6.03 16.49 -7.69
N THR A 303 5.12 16.60 -8.67
CA THR A 303 4.07 17.63 -8.71
C THR A 303 2.67 17.02 -8.78
N GLN A 304 1.64 17.81 -8.48
CA GLN A 304 0.22 17.51 -8.67
C GLN A 304 -0.04 16.96 -10.08
N ASN A 305 0.56 17.58 -11.09
CA ASN A 305 0.33 17.21 -12.48
C ASN A 305 0.83 15.78 -12.77
N ASP A 306 1.97 15.39 -12.18
CA ASP A 306 2.52 14.03 -12.30
C ASP A 306 1.60 12.99 -11.66
N ILE A 307 1.03 13.31 -10.49
CA ILE A 307 0.10 12.43 -9.77
C ILE A 307 -1.14 12.17 -10.62
N LEU A 308 -1.78 13.23 -11.13
CA LEU A 308 -3.02 13.12 -11.90
C LEU A 308 -2.81 12.50 -13.28
N ALA A 309 -1.66 12.77 -13.91
CA ALA A 309 -1.31 12.16 -15.18
C ALA A 309 -0.86 10.69 -15.03
N GLN A 310 -0.66 10.21 -13.79
CA GLN A 310 -0.06 8.92 -13.49
C GLN A 310 1.22 8.73 -14.32
N GLU A 311 2.14 9.70 -14.22
CA GLU A 311 3.33 9.76 -15.06
C GLU A 311 4.18 8.49 -14.89
N PRO A 312 4.47 7.73 -15.96
CA PRO A 312 5.05 6.39 -15.86
C PRO A 312 6.55 6.36 -15.57
N PHE A 313 7.20 7.50 -15.29
CA PHE A 313 8.64 7.71 -15.01
C PHE A 313 9.58 6.51 -15.28
N GLU A 314 10.52 6.65 -16.21
CA GLU A 314 11.50 5.58 -16.50
C GLU A 314 12.29 5.11 -15.27
N ASP A 315 12.49 6.00 -14.30
CA ASP A 315 13.14 5.74 -13.02
C ASP A 315 12.18 5.57 -11.84
N ARG A 316 10.94 5.13 -12.09
CA ARG A 316 9.99 4.74 -11.04
C ARG A 316 10.55 3.65 -10.13
N VAL A 317 10.45 3.85 -8.83
CA VAL A 317 10.95 2.90 -7.80
C VAL A 317 9.96 2.67 -6.67
N ALA A 318 8.95 3.51 -6.55
CA ALA A 318 7.85 3.36 -5.59
C ALA A 318 6.55 3.87 -6.24
N PHE A 319 5.45 3.75 -5.52
CA PHE A 319 4.11 4.12 -6.00
C PHE A 319 3.22 4.57 -4.84
N GLY A 320 2.14 5.25 -5.16
CA GLY A 320 1.07 5.59 -4.22
C GLY A 320 -0.31 5.50 -4.86
N GLY A 321 -1.34 5.76 -4.06
CA GLY A 321 -2.74 5.72 -4.51
C GLY A 321 -3.70 6.50 -3.62
N TRP A 322 -3.24 7.06 -2.50
CA TRP A 322 -4.06 7.99 -1.74
C TRP A 322 -4.39 9.21 -2.60
N SER A 323 -5.54 9.84 -2.36
CA SER A 323 -5.84 11.15 -2.97
C SER A 323 -4.80 12.19 -2.56
N ILE A 324 -4.67 13.26 -3.32
CA ILE A 324 -4.09 14.51 -2.80
C ILE A 324 -5.00 15.00 -1.68
N ASP A 325 -4.61 14.74 -0.43
CA ASP A 325 -5.38 15.03 0.79
C ASP A 325 -4.77 16.25 1.51
N LEU A 326 -5.39 17.42 1.31
CA LEU A 326 -4.97 18.69 1.89
C LEU A 326 -5.94 19.14 2.97
N HIS A 327 -5.40 19.50 4.13
CA HIS A 327 -6.15 19.91 5.32
C HIS A 327 -6.12 21.43 5.43
N PRO A 328 -7.18 22.08 5.97
CA PRO A 328 -7.15 23.51 6.20
C PRO A 328 -6.07 23.85 7.25
N PRO A 329 -5.25 24.88 7.05
CA PRO A 329 -4.18 25.25 7.98
C PRO A 329 -4.66 25.55 9.42
N GLN A 330 -5.88 26.07 9.54
CA GLN A 330 -6.54 26.35 10.82
C GLN A 330 -7.08 25.08 11.50
N GLY A 331 -7.03 23.93 10.82
CA GLY A 331 -7.37 22.61 11.32
C GLY A 331 -8.80 22.51 11.86
N MET A 332 -8.95 22.04 13.10
CA MET A 332 -10.24 21.87 13.77
C MET A 332 -11.02 23.18 13.96
N TYR A 333 -10.36 24.34 13.88
CA TYR A 333 -11.01 25.65 13.99
C TYR A 333 -11.50 26.21 12.64
N ALA A 334 -11.14 25.56 11.53
CA ALA A 334 -11.58 26.00 10.21
C ALA A 334 -13.11 25.87 10.07
N THR A 335 -13.73 26.87 9.44
CA THR A 335 -15.16 26.84 9.11
C THR A 335 -15.48 26.08 7.82
N GLU A 336 -14.44 25.75 7.06
CA GLU A 336 -14.47 24.89 5.86
C GLU A 336 -14.49 23.39 6.25
N SER A 337 -14.59 22.55 5.22
CA SER A 337 -14.38 21.09 5.28
C SER A 337 -13.07 20.75 6.02
N GLY A 338 -13.03 19.58 6.66
CA GLY A 338 -11.84 19.06 7.35
C GLY A 338 -10.70 18.68 6.40
N SER A 339 -11.00 18.37 5.14
CA SER A 339 -10.01 18.10 4.09
C SER A 339 -10.57 18.32 2.68
N LYS A 340 -9.66 18.41 1.69
CA LYS A 340 -9.95 18.41 0.25
C LYS A 340 -9.20 17.26 -0.39
N HIS A 341 -9.89 16.48 -1.21
CA HIS A 341 -9.36 15.28 -1.85
C HIS A 341 -9.46 15.37 -3.37
N LEU A 342 -8.35 15.06 -4.04
CA LEU A 342 -8.31 14.87 -5.50
C LEU A 342 -7.66 13.53 -5.81
N HIS A 343 -8.40 12.67 -6.50
CA HIS A 343 -7.93 11.33 -6.84
C HIS A 343 -7.28 11.30 -8.23
N ALA A 344 -6.34 10.38 -8.44
CA ALA A 344 -6.03 9.88 -9.78
C ALA A 344 -6.95 8.68 -10.07
N ASP A 345 -7.14 8.30 -11.34
CA ASP A 345 -8.02 7.17 -11.72
C ASP A 345 -7.44 5.79 -11.35
N GLY A 346 -6.21 5.77 -10.85
CA GLY A 346 -5.52 4.60 -10.33
C GLY A 346 -4.26 4.98 -9.56
N ASN A 347 -3.30 4.06 -9.51
CA ASN A 347 -2.03 4.31 -8.83
C ASN A 347 -1.10 5.23 -9.62
N TYR A 348 -0.28 6.01 -8.91
CA TYR A 348 0.76 6.86 -9.49
C TYR A 348 2.15 6.39 -9.08
N HIS A 349 3.18 6.85 -9.80
CA HIS A 349 4.56 6.43 -9.60
C HIS A 349 5.42 7.51 -8.94
N ILE A 350 6.46 7.08 -8.22
CA ILE A 350 7.44 7.95 -7.57
C ILE A 350 8.83 7.65 -8.15
N PRO A 351 9.50 8.64 -8.78
CA PRO A 351 10.80 8.45 -9.41
C PRO A 351 11.95 8.49 -8.39
N PHE A 352 13.03 7.75 -8.68
CA PHE A 352 14.18 7.63 -7.77
C PHE A 352 14.89 8.97 -7.52
N ARG A 353 14.95 9.84 -8.53
CA ARG A 353 15.47 11.22 -8.41
C ARG A 353 14.73 12.13 -7.43
N SER A 354 13.57 11.70 -6.93
CA SER A 354 12.87 12.36 -5.82
C SER A 354 13.30 11.86 -4.44
N LEU A 355 14.24 10.90 -4.33
CA LEU A 355 14.62 10.23 -3.08
C LEU A 355 16.07 10.50 -2.63
N TYR A 356 16.82 11.35 -3.34
CA TYR A 356 18.18 11.73 -2.95
C TYR A 356 18.43 13.23 -3.07
N SER A 357 19.43 13.72 -2.34
CA SER A 357 19.74 15.15 -2.31
C SER A 357 20.40 15.65 -3.59
N ALA A 358 19.95 16.82 -4.04
CA ALA A 358 20.56 17.52 -5.16
C ALA A 358 22.00 17.99 -4.85
N ASN A 359 22.37 18.21 -3.59
CA ASN A 359 23.65 18.87 -3.26
C ASN A 359 24.47 18.19 -2.15
N VAL A 360 23.93 17.14 -1.51
CA VAL A 360 24.66 16.29 -0.57
C VAL A 360 24.82 14.90 -1.19
N SER A 361 26.01 14.57 -1.67
CA SER A 361 26.22 13.47 -2.62
C SER A 361 26.04 12.07 -2.05
N ASN A 362 26.04 11.91 -0.73
CA ASN A 362 25.86 10.61 -0.07
C ASN A 362 24.63 10.55 0.84
N LEU A 363 23.63 11.42 0.58
CA LEU A 363 22.39 11.50 1.32
C LEU A 363 21.20 11.06 0.45
N LEU A 364 20.49 10.04 0.92
CA LEU A 364 19.11 9.77 0.50
C LEU A 364 18.14 10.26 1.59
N PHE A 365 16.87 10.38 1.22
CA PHE A 365 15.80 10.66 2.17
C PHE A 365 14.56 9.85 1.80
N ALA A 366 13.83 9.43 2.83
CA ALA A 366 12.65 8.60 2.67
C ALA A 366 11.57 8.96 3.70
N GLY A 367 10.32 8.94 3.24
CA GLY A 367 9.16 9.31 4.04
C GLY A 367 8.62 10.66 3.63
N ARG A 368 8.33 11.52 4.62
CA ARG A 368 7.61 12.80 4.42
C ARG A 368 8.50 13.93 3.92
N ASN A 369 9.81 13.72 3.90
CA ASN A 369 10.83 14.70 3.55
C ASN A 369 11.35 14.56 2.11
N ILE A 370 10.71 13.72 1.28
CA ILE A 370 11.09 13.55 -0.14
C ILE A 370 10.88 14.81 -0.98
N SER A 371 11.41 14.78 -2.20
CA SER A 371 11.30 15.89 -3.14
C SER A 371 9.96 15.87 -3.87
N ALA A 372 9.02 16.62 -3.32
CA ALA A 372 7.67 16.84 -3.82
C ALA A 372 7.21 18.28 -3.51
N THR A 373 6.32 18.84 -4.33
CA THR A 373 5.60 20.07 -4.00
C THR A 373 4.67 19.84 -2.82
N HIS A 374 4.21 20.89 -2.14
CA HIS A 374 3.22 20.79 -1.07
C HIS A 374 1.95 20.04 -1.52
N VAL A 375 1.51 20.28 -2.75
CA VAL A 375 0.30 19.64 -3.28
C VAL A 375 0.53 18.14 -3.50
N ALA A 376 1.60 17.75 -4.19
CA ALA A 376 1.93 16.33 -4.40
C ALA A 376 2.23 15.60 -3.07
N PHE A 377 2.83 16.30 -2.12
CA PHE A 377 3.09 15.81 -0.77
C PHE A 377 1.81 15.36 -0.05
N GLY A 378 0.65 15.97 -0.35
CA GLY A 378 -0.66 15.59 0.18
C GLY A 378 -1.00 14.10 0.02
N THR A 379 -0.44 13.44 -1.00
CA THR A 379 -0.60 11.99 -1.20
C THR A 379 0.64 11.17 -0.82
N THR A 380 1.87 11.63 -1.08
CA THR A 380 3.08 10.81 -0.87
C THR A 380 3.43 10.59 0.61
N ARG A 381 2.92 11.45 1.51
CA ARG A 381 3.16 11.41 2.96
C ARG A 381 2.52 10.24 3.70
N VAL A 382 1.66 9.47 3.04
CA VAL A 382 0.86 8.40 3.63
C VAL A 382 1.78 7.23 4.00
N MET A 383 1.52 6.58 5.15
CA MET A 383 2.55 5.79 5.83
C MET A 383 2.99 4.52 5.09
N ALA A 384 2.09 3.81 4.42
CA ALA A 384 2.49 2.66 3.59
C ALA A 384 3.21 3.12 2.30
N THR A 385 2.83 4.26 1.71
CA THR A 385 3.59 4.90 0.62
C THR A 385 4.99 5.32 1.08
N CYS A 386 5.11 5.87 2.30
CA CYS A 386 6.41 6.15 2.93
C CYS A 386 7.24 4.87 3.12
N ALA A 387 6.60 3.73 3.42
CA ALA A 387 7.25 2.45 3.57
C ALA A 387 7.83 1.92 2.23
N THR A 388 7.09 2.05 1.11
CA THR A 388 7.59 1.67 -0.22
C THR A 388 8.72 2.58 -0.69
N ILE A 389 8.62 3.89 -0.43
CA ILE A 389 9.72 4.85 -0.61
C ILE A 389 10.94 4.42 0.21
N GLY A 390 10.72 4.03 1.46
CA GLY A 390 11.76 3.53 2.37
C GLY A 390 12.50 2.33 1.81
N GLU A 391 11.76 1.29 1.42
CA GLU A 391 12.33 0.10 0.78
C GLU A 391 13.15 0.46 -0.47
N ALA A 392 12.61 1.31 -1.35
CA ALA A 392 13.33 1.81 -2.53
C ALA A 392 14.64 2.53 -2.19
N ALA A 393 14.62 3.45 -1.24
CA ALA A 393 15.80 4.20 -0.82
C ALA A 393 16.84 3.30 -0.12
N GLY A 394 16.39 2.32 0.68
CA GLY A 394 17.26 1.34 1.34
C GLY A 394 17.97 0.42 0.35
N THR A 395 17.24 -0.11 -0.63
CA THR A 395 17.81 -0.91 -1.72
C THR A 395 18.81 -0.09 -2.54
N ALA A 396 18.48 1.15 -2.88
CA ALA A 396 19.40 2.06 -3.56
C ALA A 396 20.66 2.34 -2.74
N ALA A 397 20.52 2.58 -1.43
CA ALA A 397 21.64 2.80 -0.54
C ALA A 397 22.58 1.58 -0.47
N ALA A 398 22.02 0.36 -0.47
CA ALA A 398 22.81 -0.86 -0.51
C ALA A 398 23.61 -1.01 -1.80
N LEU A 399 22.99 -0.75 -2.95
CA LEU A 399 23.68 -0.75 -4.24
C LEU A 399 24.74 0.34 -4.33
N CYS A 400 24.47 1.55 -3.81
CA CYS A 400 25.45 2.63 -3.73
C CYS A 400 26.67 2.23 -2.88
N ALA A 401 26.43 1.64 -1.71
CA ALA A 401 27.49 1.18 -0.82
C ALA A 401 28.30 0.01 -1.41
N GLU A 402 27.66 -0.90 -2.14
CA GLU A 402 28.31 -2.02 -2.82
C GLU A 402 29.17 -1.57 -4.00
N LEU A 403 28.64 -0.69 -4.85
CA LEU A 403 29.32 -0.21 -6.06
C LEU A 403 30.30 0.95 -5.76
N GLY A 404 30.22 1.56 -4.58
CA GLY A 404 31.05 2.71 -4.21
C GLY A 404 30.68 4.00 -4.96
N ILE A 405 29.39 4.18 -5.29
CA ILE A 405 28.88 5.29 -6.09
C ILE A 405 27.87 6.14 -5.32
N ALA A 406 27.61 7.35 -5.81
CA ALA A 406 26.58 8.24 -5.26
C ALA A 406 25.16 7.86 -5.76
N PRO A 407 24.08 8.20 -5.04
CA PRO A 407 22.70 7.96 -5.49
C PRO A 407 22.39 8.59 -6.86
N ARG A 408 22.92 9.79 -7.12
CA ARG A 408 22.81 10.46 -8.42
C ARG A 408 23.43 9.65 -9.57
N GLU A 409 24.55 8.97 -9.31
CA GLU A 409 25.21 8.12 -10.30
C GLU A 409 24.42 6.83 -10.54
N LEU A 410 23.93 6.20 -9.45
CA LEU A 410 23.02 5.06 -9.54
C LEU A 410 21.79 5.40 -10.40
N SER A 411 21.17 6.57 -10.19
CA SER A 411 20.02 7.05 -10.95
C SER A 411 20.31 7.20 -12.45
N ARG A 412 21.49 7.71 -12.81
CA ARG A 412 21.86 7.95 -14.22
C ARG A 412 22.28 6.69 -14.97
N LEU A 413 22.96 5.76 -14.28
CA LEU A 413 23.67 4.65 -14.94
C LEU A 413 23.11 3.27 -14.62
N HIS A 414 22.37 3.11 -13.52
CA HIS A 414 22.04 1.81 -12.94
C HIS A 414 20.59 1.69 -12.44
N THR A 415 19.69 2.56 -12.90
CA THR A 415 18.24 2.47 -12.58
C THR A 415 17.62 1.09 -12.91
N PRO A 416 17.94 0.42 -14.03
CA PRO A 416 17.46 -0.94 -14.29
C PRO A 416 17.87 -1.94 -13.20
N LEU A 417 19.12 -1.87 -12.72
CA LEU A 417 19.60 -2.72 -11.63
C LEU A 417 18.81 -2.48 -10.34
N LEU A 418 18.54 -1.22 -9.99
CA LEU A 418 17.73 -0.88 -8.82
C LEU A 418 16.32 -1.49 -8.92
N ARG A 419 15.63 -1.30 -10.05
CA ARG A 419 14.27 -1.85 -10.24
C ARG A 419 14.25 -3.37 -10.21
N GLN A 420 15.20 -4.04 -10.86
CA GLN A 420 15.30 -5.51 -10.83
C GLN A 420 15.65 -6.06 -9.44
N THR A 421 16.36 -5.28 -8.61
CA THR A 421 16.65 -5.61 -7.20
C THR A 421 15.45 -5.38 -6.27
N LEU A 422 14.54 -4.45 -6.61
CA LEU A 422 13.27 -4.18 -5.92
C LEU A 422 12.20 -5.23 -6.24
N LEU A 423 12.01 -5.54 -7.54
CA LEU A 423 11.60 -6.90 -7.94
C LEU A 423 12.62 -7.89 -7.34
N ARG A 424 12.60 -9.21 -7.39
CA ARG A 424 13.47 -10.04 -6.50
C ARG A 424 13.33 -9.80 -4.98
N GLN A 425 13.38 -8.59 -4.40
CA GLN A 425 12.99 -8.29 -3.02
C GLN A 425 11.46 -8.38 -2.79
N ASP A 426 10.66 -8.40 -3.86
CA ASP A 426 9.17 -8.39 -3.83
C ASP A 426 8.57 -7.01 -3.52
N ALA A 427 9.40 -5.96 -3.58
CA ALA A 427 8.92 -4.58 -3.54
C ALA A 427 8.06 -4.28 -4.77
N SER A 428 7.03 -3.47 -4.55
CA SER A 428 6.09 -3.06 -5.59
C SER A 428 6.68 -1.95 -6.47
N VAL A 429 7.06 -2.31 -7.70
CA VAL A 429 7.37 -1.36 -8.78
C VAL A 429 6.38 -1.59 -9.91
N LEU A 430 5.27 -0.84 -9.87
CA LEU A 430 4.14 -1.06 -10.77
C LEU A 430 4.55 -0.97 -12.25
N GLY A 431 4.03 -1.88 -13.07
CA GLY A 431 4.28 -1.94 -14.50
C GLY A 431 5.71 -2.28 -14.91
N VAL A 432 6.55 -2.81 -14.02
CA VAL A 432 7.91 -3.27 -14.37
C VAL A 432 7.97 -4.79 -14.28
N ALA A 433 8.31 -5.42 -15.40
CA ALA A 433 8.52 -6.86 -15.46
C ALA A 433 9.91 -7.25 -14.96
N ASN A 434 10.01 -8.43 -14.36
CA ASN A 434 11.27 -9.13 -14.15
C ASN A 434 11.98 -9.33 -15.49
N GLU A 435 13.25 -8.96 -15.56
CA GLU A 435 14.12 -9.16 -16.73
C GLU A 435 15.50 -9.68 -16.29
N ASP A 436 15.61 -10.16 -15.05
CA ASP A 436 16.86 -10.64 -14.48
C ASP A 436 17.41 -11.83 -15.30
N ALA A 437 18.53 -11.61 -15.98
CA ALA A 437 19.17 -12.62 -16.81
C ALA A 437 19.76 -13.78 -16.00
N ALA A 438 19.94 -13.61 -14.69
CA ALA A 438 20.38 -14.68 -13.78
C ALA A 438 19.22 -15.61 -13.36
N ASP A 439 17.96 -15.22 -13.62
CA ASP A 439 16.79 -16.05 -13.33
C ASP A 439 16.65 -17.15 -14.39
N LEU A 440 17.12 -18.33 -14.04
CA LEU A 440 17.13 -19.53 -14.87
C LEU A 440 15.71 -19.95 -15.28
N ALA A 441 14.69 -19.62 -14.47
CA ALA A 441 13.30 -19.98 -14.73
C ALA A 441 12.80 -19.39 -16.06
N ARG A 442 13.28 -18.20 -16.44
CA ARG A 442 12.89 -17.50 -17.68
C ARG A 442 13.27 -18.25 -18.97
N SER A 443 14.22 -19.18 -18.87
CA SER A 443 14.64 -20.02 -20.00
C SER A 443 13.93 -21.37 -20.05
N ALA A 444 13.09 -21.68 -19.06
CA ALA A 444 12.36 -22.93 -18.98
C ALA A 444 11.12 -22.91 -19.89
N LYS A 445 10.74 -24.10 -20.36
CA LYS A 445 9.42 -24.35 -20.90
C LYS A 445 8.46 -24.66 -19.74
N LEU A 446 7.27 -24.07 -19.80
CA LEU A 446 6.24 -24.27 -18.79
C LEU A 446 5.20 -25.31 -19.19
N SER A 447 4.70 -26.03 -18.19
CA SER A 447 3.46 -26.79 -18.28
C SER A 447 2.79 -26.87 -16.91
N ALA A 448 1.49 -27.14 -16.88
CA ALA A 448 0.74 -27.32 -15.64
C ALA A 448 -0.28 -28.46 -15.77
N SER A 449 -0.70 -29.02 -14.64
CA SER A 449 -1.76 -30.03 -14.59
C SER A 449 -3.10 -29.53 -15.12
N SER A 450 -3.41 -28.26 -14.82
CA SER A 450 -4.63 -27.58 -15.22
C SER A 450 -4.45 -26.06 -15.14
N PHE A 451 -5.34 -25.31 -15.78
CA PHE A 451 -5.50 -23.88 -15.55
C PHE A 451 -6.96 -23.49 -15.79
N LEU A 452 -7.42 -22.40 -15.18
CA LEU A 452 -8.77 -21.90 -15.38
C LEU A 452 -8.92 -21.32 -16.80
N SER A 453 -9.59 -22.06 -17.68
CA SER A 453 -9.74 -21.69 -19.10
C SER A 453 -11.08 -21.02 -19.42
N ARG A 454 -12.01 -20.95 -18.47
CA ARG A 454 -13.33 -20.31 -18.61
C ARG A 454 -13.72 -19.56 -17.35
N LEU A 455 -14.27 -18.36 -17.53
CA LEU A 455 -14.75 -17.53 -16.45
C LEU A 455 -16.22 -17.86 -16.12
N ALA A 456 -16.50 -18.17 -14.86
CA ALA A 456 -17.86 -18.35 -14.36
C ALA A 456 -17.94 -18.13 -12.85
N ALA A 457 -19.08 -17.60 -12.41
CA ALA A 457 -19.49 -17.51 -11.01
C ALA A 457 -20.98 -17.89 -10.93
N GLU A 458 -21.28 -19.16 -10.65
CA GLU A 458 -22.65 -19.68 -10.84
C GLU A 458 -23.47 -19.79 -9.54
N SER A 459 -22.81 -19.64 -8.38
CA SER A 459 -23.49 -19.72 -7.07
C SER A 459 -24.30 -18.46 -6.82
N ALA A 460 -25.63 -18.58 -6.76
CA ALA A 460 -26.56 -17.49 -6.44
C ALA A 460 -26.74 -17.41 -4.93
N ASP A 461 -25.84 -16.70 -4.27
CA ASP A 461 -25.76 -16.64 -2.80
C ASP A 461 -26.61 -15.49 -2.22
N GLU A 462 -26.80 -14.41 -2.99
CA GLU A 462 -27.53 -13.21 -2.57
C GLU A 462 -28.23 -12.56 -3.76
N ALA A 463 -29.50 -12.18 -3.61
CA ALA A 463 -30.23 -11.41 -4.60
C ALA A 463 -29.85 -9.92 -4.53
N TYR A 464 -29.70 -9.27 -5.68
CA TYR A 464 -29.30 -7.87 -5.81
C TYR A 464 -30.20 -7.10 -6.79
N PRO A 465 -31.06 -6.17 -6.30
CA PRO A 465 -31.90 -5.34 -7.16
C PRO A 465 -31.06 -4.42 -8.07
N LEU A 466 -31.35 -4.40 -9.37
CA LEU A 466 -30.60 -3.60 -10.35
C LEU A 466 -31.11 -2.15 -10.41
N GLU A 467 -31.17 -1.48 -9.26
CA GLU A 467 -31.64 -0.09 -9.13
C GLU A 467 -30.64 0.95 -9.63
N ARG A 468 -29.38 0.54 -9.83
CA ARG A 468 -28.25 1.38 -10.24
C ARG A 468 -27.44 0.63 -11.29
N ASP A 469 -26.61 1.37 -12.02
CA ASP A 469 -25.60 0.75 -12.87
C ASP A 469 -24.65 -0.07 -11.98
N VAL A 470 -24.37 -1.28 -12.41
CA VAL A 470 -23.36 -2.16 -11.80
C VAL A 470 -22.35 -2.57 -12.85
N ALA A 471 -21.19 -3.06 -12.42
CA ALA A 471 -20.20 -3.54 -13.35
C ALA A 471 -19.47 -4.79 -12.87
N LEU A 472 -18.97 -5.55 -13.83
CA LEU A 472 -18.03 -6.64 -13.66
C LEU A 472 -16.73 -6.28 -14.38
N LEU A 473 -15.64 -6.19 -13.64
CA LEU A 473 -14.31 -6.16 -14.21
C LEU A 473 -13.82 -7.59 -14.42
N LEU A 474 -13.29 -7.88 -15.60
CA LEU A 474 -12.77 -9.19 -15.97
C LEU A 474 -11.67 -9.08 -17.04
N PRO A 475 -10.73 -10.05 -17.13
CA PRO A 475 -9.66 -9.98 -18.12
C PRO A 475 -10.18 -10.27 -19.53
N ALA A 476 -9.82 -9.40 -20.48
CA ALA A 476 -10.02 -9.58 -21.91
C ALA A 476 -8.74 -10.13 -22.56
N ASP A 477 -8.49 -11.42 -22.34
CA ASP A 477 -7.34 -12.13 -22.87
C ASP A 477 -7.76 -13.45 -23.56
N PRO A 478 -7.70 -13.54 -24.91
CA PRO A 478 -7.28 -12.49 -25.85
C PRO A 478 -8.38 -11.44 -26.15
N GLY A 479 -9.58 -11.61 -25.58
CA GLY A 479 -10.71 -10.71 -25.79
C GLY A 479 -12.02 -11.29 -25.27
N LEU A 480 -13.12 -10.55 -25.44
CA LEU A 480 -14.47 -10.91 -25.00
C LEU A 480 -15.37 -11.32 -26.18
N ALA A 481 -14.84 -12.05 -27.14
CA ALA A 481 -15.54 -12.42 -28.37
C ALA A 481 -16.48 -13.63 -28.16
N GLY A 482 -17.52 -13.44 -27.35
CA GLY A 482 -18.36 -14.55 -26.88
C GLY A 482 -19.73 -14.12 -26.36
N THR A 483 -20.40 -15.07 -25.73
CA THR A 483 -21.63 -14.86 -24.97
C THR A 483 -21.30 -14.92 -23.50
N ILE A 484 -21.77 -13.92 -22.75
CA ILE A 484 -21.86 -13.97 -21.30
C ILE A 484 -23.34 -14.17 -20.94
N GLU A 485 -23.64 -15.16 -20.11
CA GLU A 485 -24.98 -15.36 -19.59
C GLU A 485 -25.05 -14.83 -18.16
N TRP A 486 -26.01 -13.94 -17.89
CA TRP A 486 -26.28 -13.38 -16.57
C TRP A 486 -27.43 -14.12 -15.91
N ARG A 487 -27.26 -14.48 -14.64
CA ARG A 487 -28.34 -15.07 -13.85
C ARG A 487 -29.19 -13.97 -13.22
N LEU A 488 -30.48 -13.93 -13.52
CA LEU A 488 -31.36 -12.85 -13.08
C LEU A 488 -32.84 -13.28 -12.96
N ASP A 489 -33.62 -12.46 -12.26
CA ASP A 489 -35.08 -12.43 -12.31
C ASP A 489 -35.56 -11.18 -13.06
N ALA A 490 -36.71 -11.30 -13.74
CA ALA A 490 -37.37 -10.18 -14.40
C ALA A 490 -38.86 -10.15 -14.05
N ALA A 491 -39.32 -9.07 -13.42
CA ALA A 491 -40.70 -8.92 -12.96
C ALA A 491 -41.72 -8.81 -14.12
N GLN A 492 -41.27 -8.30 -15.27
CA GLN A 492 -42.03 -8.12 -16.51
C GLN A 492 -41.10 -8.29 -17.72
N ASP A 493 -41.68 -8.41 -18.92
CA ASP A 493 -40.92 -8.33 -20.16
C ASP A 493 -40.22 -6.95 -20.23
N THR A 494 -38.91 -6.96 -20.43
CA THR A 494 -38.07 -5.76 -20.36
C THR A 494 -36.81 -5.94 -21.22
N GLU A 495 -35.82 -5.07 -21.04
CA GLU A 495 -34.53 -5.13 -21.74
C GLU A 495 -33.36 -5.04 -20.76
N LEU A 496 -32.24 -5.67 -21.10
CA LEU A 496 -30.98 -5.55 -20.40
C LEU A 496 -29.94 -4.94 -21.34
N THR A 497 -29.38 -3.80 -20.95
CA THR A 497 -28.29 -3.15 -21.69
C THR A 497 -26.97 -3.40 -21.00
N VAL A 498 -26.01 -3.93 -21.76
CA VAL A 498 -24.65 -4.23 -21.30
C VAL A 498 -23.66 -3.49 -22.18
N GLU A 499 -22.67 -2.87 -21.56
CA GLU A 499 -21.61 -2.12 -22.22
C GLU A 499 -20.25 -2.70 -21.84
N VAL A 500 -19.34 -2.74 -22.79
CA VAL A 500 -17.93 -3.12 -22.57
C VAL A 500 -17.09 -1.86 -22.68
N TRP A 501 -16.33 -1.57 -21.64
CA TRP A 501 -15.41 -0.45 -21.58
C TRP A 501 -13.97 -0.94 -21.41
N SER A 502 -13.01 -0.28 -22.06
CA SER A 502 -11.59 -0.39 -21.71
C SER A 502 -11.28 0.46 -20.48
N THR A 503 -10.20 0.15 -19.77
CA THR A 503 -9.78 0.89 -18.57
C THR A 503 -8.75 1.99 -18.85
N GLY A 504 -8.31 2.13 -20.11
CA GLY A 504 -7.39 3.15 -20.59
C GLY A 504 -5.92 2.91 -20.21
N ARG A 505 -5.64 2.60 -18.94
CA ARG A 505 -4.30 2.23 -18.45
C ARG A 505 -4.33 0.88 -17.73
N PRO A 506 -3.23 0.11 -17.75
CA PRO A 506 -3.17 -1.18 -17.05
C PRO A 506 -3.36 -1.07 -15.52
N GLU A 507 -2.89 0.02 -14.90
CA GLU A 507 -3.07 0.31 -13.47
C GLU A 507 -4.46 0.87 -13.10
N ASN A 508 -5.33 1.11 -14.09
CA ASN A 508 -6.67 1.62 -13.86
C ASN A 508 -7.71 0.48 -13.87
N TYR A 509 -8.68 0.58 -12.98
CA TYR A 509 -9.73 -0.42 -12.77
C TYR A 509 -11.13 0.20 -12.82
N VAL A 510 -11.26 1.25 -13.64
CA VAL A 510 -12.44 2.09 -13.83
C VAL A 510 -12.67 2.26 -15.34
N PRO A 511 -13.90 2.55 -15.80
CA PRO A 511 -14.19 2.67 -17.23
C PRO A 511 -13.55 3.94 -17.81
N ALA A 512 -12.92 3.81 -18.99
CA ALA A 512 -12.28 4.93 -19.70
C ALA A 512 -12.92 5.18 -21.07
N ALA A 513 -12.98 4.18 -21.96
CA ALA A 513 -13.58 4.30 -23.28
C ALA A 513 -14.60 3.19 -23.56
N LEU A 514 -15.73 3.55 -24.15
CA LEU A 514 -16.78 2.60 -24.55
C LEU A 514 -16.35 1.89 -25.82
N GLU A 515 -16.27 0.56 -25.76
CA GLU A 515 -15.80 -0.29 -26.84
C GLU A 515 -16.96 -0.95 -27.60
N SER A 516 -17.98 -1.41 -26.86
CA SER A 516 -19.20 -1.96 -27.45
C SER A 516 -20.40 -1.86 -26.51
N GLN A 517 -21.60 -1.91 -27.08
CA GLN A 517 -22.85 -1.92 -26.35
C GLN A 517 -23.83 -2.90 -27.00
N THR A 518 -24.50 -3.70 -26.17
CA THR A 518 -25.51 -4.66 -26.60
C THR A 518 -26.75 -4.54 -25.70
N THR A 519 -27.93 -4.50 -26.31
CA THR A 519 -29.21 -4.57 -25.60
C THR A 519 -29.95 -5.84 -26.00
N VAL A 520 -30.43 -6.60 -25.02
CA VAL A 520 -31.20 -7.84 -25.24
C VAL A 520 -32.56 -7.75 -24.59
N ALA A 521 -33.57 -8.37 -25.22
CA ALA A 521 -34.88 -8.54 -24.60
C ALA A 521 -34.80 -9.60 -23.49
N VAL A 522 -35.46 -9.32 -22.36
CA VAL A 522 -35.58 -10.21 -21.21
C VAL A 522 -37.05 -10.50 -20.98
N THR A 523 -37.44 -11.76 -21.08
CA THR A 523 -38.81 -12.19 -20.78
C THR A 523 -39.04 -12.24 -19.28
N LYS A 524 -40.26 -11.97 -18.84
CA LYS A 524 -40.67 -12.17 -17.45
C LYS A 524 -40.35 -13.61 -16.99
N GLY A 525 -39.71 -13.73 -15.83
CA GLY A 525 -39.38 -15.03 -15.23
C GLY A 525 -38.38 -14.89 -14.09
N ASP A 526 -38.33 -15.91 -13.24
CA ASP A 526 -37.41 -15.99 -12.11
C ASP A 526 -36.32 -17.04 -12.42
N ASP A 527 -35.13 -16.84 -11.86
CA ASP A 527 -33.97 -17.74 -11.95
C ASP A 527 -33.60 -18.15 -13.39
N GLN A 528 -33.47 -17.18 -14.28
CA GLN A 528 -33.16 -17.39 -15.69
C GLN A 528 -31.73 -16.95 -16.03
N TRP A 529 -31.14 -17.64 -17.02
CA TRP A 529 -29.87 -17.28 -17.64
C TRP A 529 -30.14 -16.50 -18.92
N VAL A 530 -29.75 -15.23 -18.93
CA VAL A 530 -29.96 -14.34 -20.08
C VAL A 530 -28.64 -14.17 -20.85
N PRO A 531 -28.54 -14.68 -22.09
CA PRO A 531 -27.36 -14.53 -22.91
C PRO A 531 -27.22 -13.13 -23.49
N VAL A 532 -26.03 -12.55 -23.35
CA VAL A 532 -25.64 -11.28 -23.96
C VAL A 532 -24.37 -11.51 -24.79
N ARG A 533 -24.42 -11.16 -26.07
CA ARG A 533 -23.24 -11.21 -26.94
C ARG A 533 -22.34 -10.02 -26.64
N LEU A 534 -21.08 -10.31 -26.30
CA LEU A 534 -20.01 -9.33 -26.20
C LEU A 534 -19.15 -9.39 -27.47
N VAL A 535 -18.70 -8.22 -27.93
CA VAL A 535 -17.87 -8.09 -29.13
C VAL A 535 -16.78 -7.08 -28.86
N TRP A 536 -15.68 -7.55 -28.28
CA TRP A 536 -14.48 -6.76 -28.13
C TRP A 536 -13.24 -7.65 -28.16
N THR A 537 -12.21 -7.20 -28.87
CA THR A 537 -10.90 -7.85 -28.92
C THR A 537 -9.88 -6.72 -28.89
N PRO A 538 -9.26 -6.46 -27.74
CA PRO A 538 -8.26 -5.42 -27.64
C PRO A 538 -7.00 -5.77 -28.45
N GLU A 539 -6.17 -4.78 -28.77
CA GLU A 539 -4.89 -4.99 -29.45
C GLU A 539 -3.90 -5.79 -28.58
N GLU A 540 -3.93 -5.52 -27.27
CA GLU A 540 -3.16 -6.22 -26.24
C GLU A 540 -4.10 -6.67 -25.11
N ALA A 541 -3.79 -7.80 -24.48
CA ALA A 541 -4.53 -8.31 -23.34
C ALA A 541 -4.66 -7.23 -22.26
N GLN A 542 -5.88 -6.96 -21.82
CA GLN A 542 -6.16 -5.92 -20.82
C GLN A 542 -7.43 -6.23 -20.02
N ASN A 543 -7.74 -5.41 -19.01
CA ASN A 543 -8.99 -5.52 -18.27
C ASN A 543 -10.15 -4.91 -19.06
N ALA A 544 -11.31 -5.56 -18.99
CA ALA A 544 -12.59 -5.01 -19.45
C ALA A 544 -13.43 -4.60 -18.25
N PHE A 545 -14.08 -3.44 -18.33
CA PHE A 545 -15.08 -2.99 -17.38
C PHE A 545 -16.47 -3.14 -18.01
N VAL A 546 -17.19 -4.21 -17.65
CA VAL A 546 -18.48 -4.57 -18.25
C VAL A 546 -19.61 -3.99 -17.41
N ILE A 547 -20.26 -2.93 -17.89
CA ILE A 547 -21.36 -2.24 -17.20
C ILE A 547 -22.69 -2.89 -17.57
N ILE A 548 -23.52 -3.16 -16.58
CA ILE A 548 -24.93 -3.52 -16.73
C ILE A 548 -25.76 -2.33 -16.28
N ARG A 549 -26.55 -1.77 -17.21
CA ARG A 549 -27.36 -0.56 -16.94
C ARG A 549 -28.51 -0.87 -15.99
N SER A 550 -28.81 0.09 -15.12
CA SER A 550 -29.90 -0.01 -14.14
C SER A 550 -31.23 -0.39 -14.80
N ASN A 551 -31.96 -1.34 -14.24
CA ASN A 551 -33.32 -1.67 -14.61
C ASN A 551 -34.10 -2.11 -13.36
N PRO A 552 -35.02 -1.28 -12.84
CA PRO A 552 -35.82 -1.61 -11.64
C PRO A 552 -36.73 -2.85 -11.76
N LEU A 553 -36.90 -3.40 -12.97
CA LEU A 553 -37.65 -4.63 -13.22
C LEU A 553 -36.76 -5.89 -13.15
N VAL A 554 -35.45 -5.73 -12.99
CA VAL A 554 -34.46 -6.81 -13.01
C VAL A 554 -33.79 -6.94 -11.64
N GLN A 555 -33.59 -8.18 -11.22
CA GLN A 555 -32.81 -8.55 -10.05
C GLN A 555 -31.68 -9.48 -10.49
N LEU A 556 -30.43 -9.11 -10.20
CA LEU A 556 -29.27 -9.98 -10.43
C LEU A 556 -29.02 -10.84 -9.19
N TYR A 557 -28.12 -11.82 -9.34
CA TYR A 557 -27.59 -12.58 -8.21
C TYR A 557 -26.11 -12.30 -8.01
N LEU A 558 -25.68 -12.26 -6.76
CA LEU A 558 -24.28 -12.20 -6.35
C LEU A 558 -23.80 -13.59 -5.95
N SER A 559 -22.56 -13.90 -6.34
CA SER A 559 -21.78 -15.00 -5.79
C SER A 559 -20.78 -14.49 -4.77
N HIS A 560 -20.65 -15.24 -3.67
CA HIS A 560 -19.66 -15.01 -2.60
C HIS A 560 -18.39 -15.87 -2.81
N THR A 561 -18.20 -16.42 -4.02
CA THR A 561 -16.96 -17.10 -4.40
C THR A 561 -16.08 -16.12 -5.18
N PRO A 562 -15.05 -15.52 -4.55
CA PRO A 562 -14.15 -14.60 -5.24
C PRO A 562 -13.29 -15.35 -6.26
N LEU A 563 -12.83 -14.61 -7.28
CA LEU A 563 -11.86 -15.09 -8.25
C LEU A 563 -10.88 -13.94 -8.55
N THR A 564 -9.59 -14.19 -8.41
CA THR A 564 -8.56 -13.18 -8.70
C THR A 564 -8.66 -12.73 -10.15
N GLY A 565 -8.62 -11.41 -10.39
CA GLY A 565 -8.88 -10.81 -11.70
C GLY A 565 -10.35 -10.45 -11.96
N LEU A 566 -11.30 -10.87 -11.11
CA LEU A 566 -12.70 -10.44 -11.18
C LEU A 566 -13.06 -9.51 -10.03
N LEU A 567 -13.66 -8.36 -10.35
CA LEU A 567 -14.15 -7.40 -9.35
C LEU A 567 -15.56 -6.93 -9.74
N ALA A 568 -16.44 -6.76 -8.77
CA ALA A 568 -17.77 -6.21 -8.99
C ALA A 568 -17.91 -4.80 -8.39
N PHE A 569 -18.60 -3.92 -9.10
CA PHE A 569 -18.77 -2.52 -8.73
C PHE A 569 -20.24 -2.11 -8.78
N GLU A 570 -20.59 -1.12 -7.98
CA GLU A 570 -21.85 -0.38 -8.05
C GLU A 570 -21.58 1.12 -8.24
N ARG A 571 -22.37 1.78 -9.08
CA ARG A 571 -22.22 3.20 -9.40
C ARG A 571 -22.94 4.09 -8.40
N GLY A 572 -22.33 5.23 -8.04
CA GLY A 572 -22.99 6.32 -7.32
C GLY A 572 -23.36 5.99 -5.87
N THR A 573 -22.55 5.19 -5.18
CA THR A 573 -22.68 5.02 -3.73
C THR A 573 -22.39 6.33 -3.02
N ALA A 574 -23.23 6.73 -2.06
CA ALA A 574 -22.95 7.92 -1.26
C ALA A 574 -21.60 7.77 -0.55
N ALA A 575 -20.82 8.85 -0.49
CA ALA A 575 -19.57 8.90 0.26
C ALA A 575 -19.74 8.37 1.69
N GLY A 576 -18.77 7.60 2.17
CA GLY A 576 -18.79 7.04 3.52
C GLY A 576 -18.65 8.10 4.64
N VAL A 577 -18.25 9.31 4.26
CA VAL A 577 -18.00 10.46 5.15
C VAL A 577 -18.87 11.63 4.70
N SER A 578 -19.33 12.46 5.65
CA SER A 578 -20.19 13.61 5.34
C SER A 578 -19.47 14.59 4.41
N LYS A 579 -20.20 15.19 3.45
CA LYS A 579 -19.73 16.33 2.65
C LYS A 579 -19.35 17.56 3.49
N ASP A 580 -19.78 17.61 4.74
CA ASP A 580 -19.37 18.65 5.70
C ASP A 580 -17.96 18.42 6.27
N LEU A 581 -17.41 17.21 6.15
CA LEU A 581 -16.10 16.82 6.68
C LEU A 581 -15.02 16.67 5.60
N GLU A 582 -15.39 16.20 4.41
CA GLU A 582 -14.47 15.96 3.30
C GLU A 582 -15.07 16.56 2.02
N ASP A 583 -14.25 17.31 1.28
CA ASP A 583 -14.61 17.87 -0.03
C ASP A 583 -13.91 17.05 -1.12
N HIS A 584 -14.69 16.39 -1.97
CA HIS A 584 -14.22 15.58 -3.08
C HIS A 584 -15.18 15.65 -4.26
N ASP A 585 -14.63 15.41 -5.45
CA ASP A 585 -15.42 15.34 -6.68
C ASP A 585 -15.96 13.91 -6.88
N ASP A 586 -17.25 13.74 -6.57
CA ASP A 586 -17.98 12.46 -6.75
C ASP A 586 -18.03 11.97 -8.20
N SER A 587 -17.67 12.82 -9.18
CA SER A 587 -17.67 12.46 -10.60
C SER A 587 -16.36 11.81 -11.08
N GLN A 588 -15.31 11.79 -10.24
CA GLN A 588 -14.08 11.07 -10.57
C GLN A 588 -14.38 9.57 -10.69
N PRO A 589 -14.03 8.89 -11.80
CA PRO A 589 -14.40 7.48 -12.03
C PRO A 589 -14.04 6.53 -10.88
N VAL A 590 -12.88 6.72 -10.25
CA VAL A 590 -12.42 5.90 -9.10
C VAL A 590 -13.27 6.06 -7.84
N VAL A 591 -13.93 7.20 -7.69
CA VAL A 591 -14.86 7.49 -6.59
C VAL A 591 -16.28 7.06 -6.98
N GLU A 592 -16.67 7.30 -8.23
CA GLU A 592 -18.00 7.00 -8.77
C GLU A 592 -18.32 5.49 -8.72
N TRP A 593 -17.32 4.63 -8.95
CA TRP A 593 -17.44 3.18 -8.99
C TRP A 593 -16.89 2.51 -7.73
N SER A 594 -17.80 2.02 -6.88
CA SER A 594 -17.46 1.51 -5.55
C SER A 594 -17.55 -0.01 -5.45
N MET A 595 -16.63 -0.58 -4.67
CA MET A 595 -16.64 -1.99 -4.27
C MET A 595 -17.15 -2.23 -2.86
N LYS A 596 -17.47 -1.19 -2.08
CA LYS A 596 -17.60 -1.29 -0.61
C LYS A 596 -18.57 -2.39 -0.13
N ARG A 597 -19.67 -2.63 -0.85
CA ARG A 597 -20.67 -3.68 -0.53
C ARG A 597 -20.43 -5.01 -1.27
N LEU A 598 -19.48 -5.01 -2.20
CA LEU A 598 -19.19 -6.07 -3.15
C LEU A 598 -17.77 -6.65 -2.98
N VAL A 599 -17.04 -6.24 -1.94
CA VAL A 599 -15.71 -6.79 -1.61
C VAL A 599 -15.82 -8.31 -1.49
N ARG A 600 -14.97 -9.02 -2.24
CA ARG A 600 -14.94 -10.49 -2.36
C ARG A 600 -16.26 -11.12 -2.84
N LYS A 601 -17.09 -10.36 -3.54
CA LYS A 601 -18.29 -10.82 -4.25
C LYS A 601 -18.18 -10.50 -5.74
N THR A 602 -18.91 -11.24 -6.56
CA THR A 602 -19.09 -10.96 -7.98
C THR A 602 -20.55 -11.16 -8.39
N PHE A 603 -20.99 -10.60 -9.50
CA PHE A 603 -22.29 -10.96 -10.09
C PHE A 603 -22.25 -12.37 -10.68
N CYS A 604 -23.38 -13.07 -10.68
CA CYS A 604 -23.49 -14.42 -11.21
C CYS A 604 -23.48 -14.41 -12.74
N PHE A 605 -22.50 -15.07 -13.33
CA PHE A 605 -22.38 -15.18 -14.78
C PHE A 605 -21.70 -16.50 -15.20
N ARG A 606 -21.83 -16.84 -16.48
CA ARG A 606 -20.98 -17.83 -17.15
C ARG A 606 -20.61 -17.37 -18.55
N ALA A 607 -19.35 -17.52 -18.92
CA ALA A 607 -18.85 -17.17 -20.24
C ALA A 607 -18.66 -18.42 -21.12
N ASP A 608 -19.04 -18.32 -22.40
CA ASP A 608 -18.80 -19.38 -23.40
C ASP A 608 -17.42 -19.29 -24.07
N PHE A 609 -16.76 -18.13 -23.95
CA PHE A 609 -15.45 -17.86 -24.51
C PHE A 609 -14.34 -18.37 -23.57
N ALA A 610 -13.24 -18.81 -24.17
CA ALA A 610 -12.05 -19.19 -23.42
C ALA A 610 -11.28 -17.94 -22.97
N THR A 611 -10.53 -18.08 -21.87
CA THR A 611 -9.56 -17.06 -21.44
C THR A 611 -8.17 -17.66 -21.34
N ASP A 612 -7.18 -16.88 -21.76
CA ASP A 612 -5.77 -17.20 -21.63
C ASP A 612 -5.13 -16.55 -20.38
N ALA A 613 -5.86 -15.69 -19.67
CA ALA A 613 -5.36 -14.86 -18.56
C ALA A 613 -4.75 -15.60 -17.37
N TYR A 614 -4.99 -16.91 -17.24
CA TYR A 614 -4.53 -17.74 -16.11
C TYR A 614 -3.60 -18.86 -16.53
N ARG A 615 -3.11 -18.80 -17.76
CA ARG A 615 -2.12 -19.73 -18.30
C ARG A 615 -0.86 -19.82 -17.43
N PRO A 616 -0.21 -21.00 -17.36
CA PRO A 616 1.01 -21.16 -16.60
C PRO A 616 2.12 -20.20 -17.05
N GLU A 617 2.15 -19.81 -18.32
CA GLU A 617 3.10 -18.86 -18.90
C GLU A 617 3.20 -17.52 -18.15
N HIS A 618 2.12 -17.09 -17.49
CA HIS A 618 2.13 -15.84 -16.72
C HIS A 618 3.06 -15.86 -15.51
N ILE A 619 3.44 -17.04 -14.98
CA ILE A 619 4.39 -17.07 -13.84
C ILE A 619 5.81 -16.61 -14.21
N LEU A 620 6.10 -16.47 -15.51
CA LEU A 620 7.39 -16.01 -16.05
C LEU A 620 7.27 -14.71 -16.85
N ASP A 621 6.09 -14.09 -16.95
CA ASP A 621 5.93 -12.81 -17.65
C ASP A 621 6.56 -11.64 -16.88
N GLY A 622 6.88 -11.87 -15.60
CA GLY A 622 7.69 -11.00 -14.76
C GLY A 622 6.91 -9.96 -13.98
N TYR A 623 5.59 -9.86 -14.15
CA TYR A 623 4.77 -9.00 -13.32
C TYR A 623 4.48 -9.67 -11.97
N LYS A 624 4.56 -8.90 -10.89
CA LYS A 624 4.37 -9.42 -9.53
C LYS A 624 2.96 -9.27 -9.00
N ARG A 625 2.04 -8.73 -9.78
CA ARG A 625 0.68 -8.41 -9.32
C ARG A 625 -0.20 -8.10 -10.53
N PRO A 626 -1.52 -8.01 -10.32
CA PRO A 626 -2.40 -7.54 -11.37
C PRO A 626 -1.98 -6.17 -11.91
N TYR A 627 -1.92 -6.05 -13.23
CA TYR A 627 -1.53 -4.85 -13.99
C TYR A 627 -2.01 -5.01 -15.44
N GLY A 628 -3.18 -4.50 -15.79
CA GLY A 628 -3.82 -4.78 -17.07
C GLY A 628 -4.38 -6.20 -17.21
N GLY A 629 -3.96 -7.15 -16.38
CA GLY A 629 -4.57 -8.46 -16.22
C GLY A 629 -4.19 -9.05 -14.86
N PRO A 630 -4.53 -10.31 -14.57
CA PRO A 630 -4.23 -10.94 -13.28
C PRO A 630 -2.74 -11.29 -13.09
N HIS A 631 -1.99 -11.62 -14.14
CA HIS A 631 -0.56 -11.99 -14.11
C HIS A 631 -0.22 -13.09 -13.09
N LEU A 632 -0.89 -14.23 -13.21
CA LEU A 632 -0.67 -15.40 -12.36
C LEU A 632 -1.16 -16.68 -13.06
N TRP A 633 -0.63 -17.83 -12.64
CA TRP A 633 -1.25 -19.11 -12.91
C TRP A 633 -2.35 -19.40 -11.90
N LEU A 634 -3.53 -19.75 -12.40
CA LEU A 634 -4.67 -20.19 -11.60
C LEU A 634 -5.12 -21.57 -12.05
N SER A 635 -5.12 -22.56 -11.15
CA SER A 635 -5.54 -23.92 -11.49
C SER A 635 -7.05 -24.04 -11.76
N GLU A 636 -7.49 -25.17 -12.33
CA GLU A 636 -8.88 -25.58 -12.13
C GLU A 636 -9.17 -25.78 -10.63
N PRO A 637 -10.44 -25.76 -10.18
CA PRO A 637 -10.76 -26.01 -8.78
C PRO A 637 -10.12 -27.30 -8.27
N MET A 638 -9.55 -27.28 -7.06
CA MET A 638 -8.83 -28.43 -6.50
C MET A 638 -9.74 -29.66 -6.27
N ALA A 639 -11.06 -29.47 -6.28
CA ALA A 639 -12.00 -30.59 -6.32
C ALA A 639 -11.94 -31.41 -7.63
N ARG A 640 -11.46 -30.81 -8.73
CA ARG A 640 -11.24 -31.44 -10.04
C ARG A 640 -9.78 -31.84 -10.26
N ASP A 641 -8.85 -31.05 -9.72
CA ASP A 641 -7.40 -31.29 -9.75
C ASP A 641 -6.85 -31.28 -8.32
N ALA A 642 -6.81 -32.45 -7.66
CA ALA A 642 -6.56 -32.54 -6.21
C ALA A 642 -5.17 -32.06 -5.77
N GLN A 643 -4.19 -32.06 -6.67
CA GLN A 643 -2.84 -31.59 -6.40
C GLN A 643 -2.33 -30.84 -7.64
N PRO A 644 -2.83 -29.62 -7.89
CA PRO A 644 -2.42 -28.87 -9.05
C PRO A 644 -0.93 -28.63 -9.01
N TRP A 645 -0.28 -28.72 -10.16
CA TRP A 645 1.14 -28.50 -10.28
C TRP A 645 1.48 -27.65 -11.47
N VAL A 646 2.59 -26.92 -11.35
CA VAL A 646 3.24 -26.20 -12.44
C VAL A 646 4.72 -26.58 -12.49
N GLU A 647 5.21 -26.76 -13.72
CA GLU A 647 6.51 -27.37 -14.01
C GLU A 647 7.31 -26.47 -14.95
N LEU A 648 8.59 -26.28 -14.59
CA LEU A 648 9.64 -25.67 -15.37
C LEU A 648 10.53 -26.80 -15.91
N GLU A 649 10.63 -26.94 -17.23
CA GLU A 649 11.52 -27.91 -17.89
C GLU A 649 12.56 -27.18 -18.74
N TRP A 650 13.83 -27.53 -18.60
CA TRP A 650 14.92 -26.95 -19.41
C TRP A 650 15.42 -27.93 -20.47
N GLU A 651 15.85 -27.38 -21.61
CA GLU A 651 16.49 -28.19 -22.67
C GLU A 651 17.80 -28.82 -22.17
N ASN A 652 18.57 -28.08 -21.37
CA ASN A 652 19.84 -28.49 -20.78
C ASN A 652 19.75 -28.40 -19.25
N GLU A 653 20.50 -29.26 -18.55
CA GLU A 653 20.60 -29.20 -17.08
C GLU A 653 21.05 -27.82 -16.60
N GLN A 654 20.37 -27.32 -15.58
CA GLN A 654 20.69 -26.09 -14.88
C GLN A 654 21.29 -26.42 -13.51
N VAL A 655 22.23 -25.61 -13.05
CA VAL A 655 22.75 -25.70 -11.69
C VAL A 655 21.92 -24.77 -10.81
N VAL A 656 21.24 -25.33 -9.81
CA VAL A 656 20.27 -24.60 -8.98
C VAL A 656 20.65 -24.65 -7.52
N ARG A 657 20.58 -23.50 -6.84
CA ARG A 657 20.81 -23.33 -5.40
C ARG A 657 19.71 -22.56 -4.71
N GLU A 658 19.00 -21.67 -5.39
CA GLU A 658 17.93 -20.87 -4.80
C GLU A 658 16.68 -20.93 -5.67
N ILE A 659 15.53 -21.20 -5.04
CA ILE A 659 14.21 -21.16 -5.67
C ILE A 659 13.37 -20.15 -4.90
N GLN A 660 12.82 -19.16 -5.60
CA GLN A 660 11.93 -18.17 -5.02
C GLN A 660 10.51 -18.37 -5.56
N LEU A 661 9.53 -18.37 -4.66
CA LEU A 661 8.11 -18.50 -4.98
C LEU A 661 7.37 -17.24 -4.52
N ILE A 662 6.47 -16.73 -5.37
CA ILE A 662 5.55 -15.66 -5.03
C ILE A 662 4.14 -16.18 -5.22
N PHE A 663 3.40 -16.25 -4.13
CA PHE A 663 2.01 -16.66 -4.07
C PHE A 663 1.08 -15.45 -4.06
N ASN A 664 -0.19 -15.67 -4.37
CA ASN A 664 -1.19 -14.62 -4.27
C ASN A 664 -1.62 -14.40 -2.81
N ASP A 665 -1.37 -13.20 -2.28
CA ASP A 665 -1.89 -12.75 -1.00
C ASP A 665 -3.02 -11.73 -1.17
N ASP A 666 -3.67 -11.66 -2.33
CA ASP A 666 -4.76 -10.74 -2.67
C ASP A 666 -4.42 -9.27 -2.32
N VAL A 667 -3.67 -8.63 -3.21
CA VAL A 667 -3.30 -7.22 -3.05
C VAL A 667 -4.48 -6.25 -3.28
N ASN A 668 -5.70 -6.75 -3.51
CA ASN A 668 -6.92 -5.94 -3.49
C ASN A 668 -7.51 -5.80 -2.08
N GLU A 669 -7.25 -6.76 -1.18
CA GLU A 669 -7.71 -6.69 0.20
C GLU A 669 -7.10 -5.48 0.91
N ASP A 670 -7.95 -4.67 1.55
CA ASP A 670 -7.50 -3.52 2.34
C ASP A 670 -7.07 -4.03 3.72
N LEU A 671 -5.78 -3.91 4.05
CA LEU A 671 -5.25 -4.27 5.35
C LEU A 671 -4.76 -3.03 6.07
N ILE A 672 -5.03 -2.96 7.37
CA ILE A 672 -4.68 -1.83 8.21
C ILE A 672 -4.25 -2.27 9.60
N ASN A 673 -3.25 -1.59 10.18
CA ASN A 673 -2.58 -2.06 11.39
C ASN A 673 -3.46 -2.10 12.65
N LEU A 674 -4.40 -1.16 12.80
CA LEU A 674 -5.29 -1.06 13.98
C LEU A 674 -6.76 -1.45 13.66
N HIS A 675 -7.00 -2.20 12.58
CA HIS A 675 -8.29 -2.77 12.16
C HIS A 675 -9.52 -1.88 12.37
N HIS A 676 -9.53 -0.70 11.75
CA HIS A 676 -10.73 0.15 11.72
C HIS A 676 -11.91 -0.52 10.98
N HIS A 677 -11.61 -1.48 10.11
CA HIS A 677 -12.53 -2.49 9.63
C HIS A 677 -11.93 -3.88 9.91
N ARG A 678 -12.80 -4.88 10.02
CA ARG A 678 -12.41 -6.25 10.35
C ARG A 678 -12.30 -7.09 9.08
N THR A 679 -11.10 -7.56 8.78
CA THR A 679 -10.87 -8.62 7.79
C THR A 679 -11.29 -9.97 8.41
N PRO A 680 -12.14 -10.77 7.74
CA PRO A 680 -12.81 -11.92 8.37
C PRO A 680 -11.92 -13.17 8.53
N PHE A 681 -10.69 -13.15 8.00
CA PHE A 681 -9.75 -14.27 8.02
C PHE A 681 -8.39 -13.82 8.57
N GLU A 682 -7.74 -14.68 9.35
CA GLU A 682 -6.41 -14.41 9.92
C GLU A 682 -5.27 -14.59 8.89
N ILE A 683 -5.52 -15.41 7.86
CA ILE A 683 -4.60 -15.68 6.76
C ILE A 683 -5.36 -15.47 5.45
N ILE A 684 -4.73 -14.82 4.47
CA ILE A 684 -5.35 -14.59 3.17
C ILE A 684 -5.72 -15.95 2.52
N PRO A 685 -6.98 -16.18 2.12
CA PRO A 685 -7.44 -17.46 1.59
C PRO A 685 -6.68 -17.95 0.34
N GLU A 686 -6.26 -17.04 -0.53
CA GLU A 686 -5.56 -17.29 -1.78
C GLU A 686 -4.12 -17.81 -1.60
N LEU A 687 -3.54 -17.68 -0.40
CA LEU A 687 -2.19 -18.16 -0.13
C LEU A 687 -2.11 -19.69 -0.20
N VAL A 688 -1.12 -20.19 -0.93
CA VAL A 688 -0.70 -21.58 -0.89
C VAL A 688 -0.14 -21.89 0.51
N LYS A 689 -0.73 -22.89 1.18
CA LYS A 689 -0.44 -23.25 2.57
C LYS A 689 0.52 -24.44 2.66
N ASN A 690 0.24 -25.52 1.91
CA ASN A 690 1.11 -26.69 1.85
C ASN A 690 1.50 -26.95 0.40
N TYR A 691 2.79 -27.19 0.18
CA TYR A 691 3.32 -27.49 -1.14
C TYR A 691 4.62 -28.27 -1.06
N ARG A 692 4.98 -28.89 -2.18
CA ARG A 692 6.28 -29.51 -2.38
C ARG A 692 6.93 -29.00 -3.65
N LEU A 693 8.26 -28.85 -3.59
CA LEU A 693 9.09 -28.67 -4.78
C LEU A 693 9.74 -30.01 -5.10
N GLU A 694 9.67 -30.41 -6.36
CA GLU A 694 10.18 -31.67 -6.86
C GLU A 694 11.14 -31.43 -8.03
N THR A 695 12.09 -32.34 -8.23
CA THR A 695 12.95 -32.42 -9.41
C THR A 695 12.95 -33.85 -9.95
N GLN A 696 13.48 -34.03 -11.16
CA GLN A 696 13.73 -35.36 -11.72
C GLN A 696 15.10 -35.89 -11.26
N ASP A 697 15.14 -37.18 -10.91
CA ASP A 697 16.38 -37.94 -10.75
C ASP A 697 16.98 -38.31 -12.13
N PRO A 698 18.21 -38.87 -12.20
CA PRO A 698 18.82 -39.27 -13.48
C PRO A 698 18.05 -40.35 -14.25
N ALA A 699 17.10 -41.05 -13.62
CA ALA A 699 16.22 -42.02 -14.25
C ALA A 699 14.88 -41.39 -14.73
N GLY A 700 14.67 -40.10 -14.50
CA GLY A 700 13.47 -39.35 -14.86
C GLY A 700 12.32 -39.47 -13.84
N ASN A 701 12.56 -40.05 -12.66
CA ASN A 701 11.55 -40.12 -11.61
C ASN A 701 11.50 -38.82 -10.82
N TRP A 702 10.30 -38.39 -10.46
CA TRP A 702 10.11 -37.23 -9.61
C TRP A 702 10.49 -37.55 -8.16
N ILE A 703 11.36 -36.72 -7.59
CA ILE A 703 11.79 -36.76 -6.19
C ILE A 703 11.52 -35.41 -5.53
N THR A 704 11.11 -35.44 -4.26
CA THR A 704 10.86 -34.22 -3.49
C THR A 704 12.16 -33.59 -3.01
N LEU A 705 12.35 -32.32 -3.33
CA LEU A 705 13.45 -31.48 -2.84
C LEU A 705 13.08 -30.79 -1.52
N ILE A 706 11.89 -30.19 -1.47
CA ILE A 706 11.42 -29.37 -0.36
C ILE A 706 9.96 -29.71 -0.08
N THR A 707 9.61 -29.76 1.19
CA THR A 707 8.22 -29.81 1.67
C THR A 707 8.00 -28.65 2.61
N GLU A 708 6.98 -27.84 2.32
CA GLU A 708 6.56 -26.73 3.17
C GLU A 708 5.14 -26.99 3.65
N THR A 709 4.89 -26.76 4.95
CA THR A 709 3.56 -26.87 5.53
C THR A 709 3.24 -25.63 6.38
N GLY A 710 1.98 -25.19 6.34
CA GLY A 710 1.53 -24.03 7.11
C GLY A 710 2.10 -22.69 6.63
N ASN A 711 2.42 -22.57 5.34
CA ASN A 711 2.86 -21.30 4.78
C ASN A 711 1.76 -20.23 4.92
N ARG A 712 2.18 -19.04 5.32
CA ARG A 712 1.33 -17.85 5.46
C ARG A 712 1.99 -16.58 4.91
N TRP A 713 3.05 -16.76 4.12
CA TRP A 713 3.77 -15.66 3.49
C TRP A 713 3.61 -15.74 1.98
N ARG A 714 3.47 -14.55 1.38
CA ARG A 714 3.41 -14.33 -0.06
C ARG A 714 4.69 -14.81 -0.75
N LYS A 715 5.84 -14.37 -0.25
CA LYS A 715 7.16 -14.69 -0.81
C LYS A 715 7.84 -15.77 0.00
N ARG A 716 8.35 -16.81 -0.66
CA ARG A 716 9.19 -17.85 -0.05
C ARG A 716 10.49 -18.01 -0.81
N VAL A 717 11.59 -18.03 -0.07
CA VAL A 717 12.94 -18.21 -0.62
C VAL A 717 13.51 -19.49 -0.05
N HIS A 718 13.73 -20.47 -0.91
CA HIS A 718 14.30 -21.77 -0.55
C HIS A 718 15.75 -21.82 -1.04
N ARG A 719 16.69 -21.96 -0.10
CA ARG A 719 18.12 -22.10 -0.40
C ARG A 719 18.58 -23.51 -0.11
N LEU A 720 19.08 -24.18 -1.13
CA LEU A 720 19.65 -25.52 -1.03
C LEU A 720 21.05 -25.43 -0.41
N GLU A 721 21.40 -26.40 0.44
CA GLU A 721 22.72 -26.45 1.08
C GLU A 721 23.84 -26.51 0.03
N THR A 722 23.61 -27.31 -1.01
CA THR A 722 24.50 -27.48 -2.16
C THR A 722 23.74 -27.20 -3.44
N ALA A 723 24.41 -26.62 -4.43
CA ALA A 723 23.83 -26.46 -5.75
C ALA A 723 23.72 -27.84 -6.43
N ILE A 724 22.60 -28.09 -7.09
CA ILE A 724 22.29 -29.38 -7.70
C ILE A 724 22.00 -29.22 -9.20
N PRO A 725 22.42 -30.17 -10.05
CA PRO A 725 21.98 -30.20 -11.44
C PRO A 725 20.52 -30.63 -11.51
N VAL A 726 19.69 -29.87 -12.22
CA VAL A 726 18.27 -30.18 -12.44
C VAL A 726 17.91 -29.99 -13.90
N LYS A 727 17.06 -30.88 -14.42
CA LYS A 727 16.46 -30.73 -15.75
C LYS A 727 15.02 -30.20 -15.70
N ALA A 728 14.36 -30.37 -14.56
CA ALA A 728 13.02 -29.85 -14.33
C ALA A 728 12.79 -29.56 -12.84
N ILE A 729 11.99 -28.54 -12.56
CA ILE A 729 11.48 -28.22 -11.22
C ILE A 729 9.96 -28.18 -11.31
N ARG A 730 9.28 -28.85 -10.38
CA ARG A 730 7.82 -28.85 -10.28
C ARG A 730 7.39 -28.37 -8.91
N LEU A 731 6.50 -27.37 -8.89
CA LEU A 731 5.76 -26.97 -7.70
C LEU A 731 4.43 -27.72 -7.69
N VAL A 732 4.19 -28.51 -6.65
CA VAL A 732 2.89 -29.18 -6.42
C VAL A 732 2.21 -28.54 -5.22
N VAL A 733 1.01 -28.01 -5.44
CA VAL A 733 0.18 -27.40 -4.40
C VAL A 733 -0.72 -28.46 -3.79
N GLU A 734 -0.65 -28.61 -2.48
CA GLU A 734 -1.38 -29.64 -1.73
C GLU A 734 -2.55 -29.05 -0.92
N GLU A 735 -2.41 -27.81 -0.46
CA GLU A 735 -3.44 -27.12 0.31
C GLU A 735 -3.29 -25.59 0.16
N THR A 736 -4.41 -24.87 0.13
CA THR A 736 -4.47 -23.41 0.25
C THR A 736 -5.02 -23.01 1.62
N SER A 737 -4.98 -21.73 1.96
CA SER A 737 -5.55 -21.20 3.20
C SER A 737 -7.08 -21.05 3.16
N GLY A 738 -7.71 -21.22 1.99
CA GLY A 738 -9.17 -21.14 1.83
C GLY A 738 -9.67 -20.97 0.40
N SER A 739 -8.82 -20.60 -0.56
CA SER A 739 -9.18 -20.54 -1.99
C SER A 739 -9.45 -21.93 -2.56
N ARG A 740 -10.36 -22.04 -3.54
CA ARG A 740 -10.66 -23.32 -4.20
C ARG A 740 -9.64 -23.68 -5.29
N GLN A 741 -8.76 -22.76 -5.66
CA GLN A 741 -7.77 -22.88 -6.72
C GLN A 741 -6.36 -22.66 -6.15
N ALA A 742 -5.37 -23.26 -6.78
CA ALA A 742 -3.98 -22.90 -6.56
C ALA A 742 -3.64 -21.64 -7.35
N GLU A 743 -2.99 -20.66 -6.70
CA GLU A 743 -2.64 -19.37 -7.30
C GLU A 743 -1.15 -19.07 -7.10
N VAL A 744 -0.41 -18.95 -8.20
CA VAL A 744 1.05 -18.69 -8.18
C VAL A 744 1.36 -17.54 -9.13
N ILE A 745 2.04 -16.53 -8.61
CA ILE A 745 2.36 -15.30 -9.34
C ILE A 745 3.70 -15.43 -10.05
N GLU A 746 4.74 -15.93 -9.37
CA GLU A 746 6.09 -15.97 -9.95
C GLU A 746 6.89 -17.15 -9.36
N ILE A 747 7.69 -17.79 -10.20
CA ILE A 747 8.74 -18.72 -9.78
C ILE A 747 10.07 -18.23 -10.36
N ARG A 748 11.06 -18.01 -9.50
CA ARG A 748 12.44 -17.68 -9.91
C ARG A 748 13.40 -18.75 -9.47
N VAL A 749 14.43 -18.98 -10.28
CA VAL A 749 15.44 -20.02 -10.03
C VAL A 749 16.83 -19.46 -10.27
N TYR A 750 17.74 -19.66 -9.32
CA TYR A 750 19.10 -19.11 -9.34
C TYR A 750 20.15 -20.16 -8.97
N GLU A 751 21.36 -19.96 -9.49
CA GLU A 751 22.58 -20.76 -9.20
C GLU A 751 23.18 -20.54 -7.80
#